data_AF-A0A1Z5J9W4-F1
#
_entry.id   AF-A0A1Z5J9W4-F1
#
_cell.length_a   1.000
_cell.length_b   1.000
_cell.length_c   1.000
_cell.angle_alpha   90.00
_cell.angle_beta   90.00
_cell.angle_gamma   90.00
#
_symmetry.space_group_name_H-M   'P 1'
#
loop_
_entity.id
_entity.type
_entity.pdbx_description
1 polymer ?
#
loop_
_entity_poly.entity_id
_entity_poly.type
_entity_poly.pdbx_seq_one_letter_code
_entity_poly.pdbx_strand_id
1 'polypeptide(L)'
;MKRSIEDLSPTTTRENASLLSLHDDALMTVLLRTRASDHANLRRSCKRIRDMIDSFQFRKERGVQGFAEVDVDLLSGFEQYQLSKKSLGEHPPSEEDDSFYAQYDTLGYIYEYGDYSFETDCFRVFVDGRPLHKLRRREEFNLHVRLLPLCAPFWELCDCYNQTLCDLGTLLFTNKGKPKVASIKNALTCDDFCASHNLLYIQDFVLPFEYRFIESTVGPLLIKGVLKLFLDFYSITMYVPYRETQFTVEEADAERNTRFRFDEEKTDEDIQAEEERQIRNDRCKHQDMRQFFRAGFQQVNDQLVVEKSDYSYVFAIPEVTGEPILSLEETLKIPIARKTPTRPEPRGLAREFWLLVGKQICEWNVMTEELKDLRIPPLEKPLFAQMIDDFNGNVQQLKDQEDGLSNSIQERAQMDKDVSTLEESREIVRTSRRDLEEKINTLCTTLQSGFAEALNRKEAEMKTWQDKARKDLKTVLEKAENTLQLFYESDAIHVAAAGKNLDLLLMLLEFVPDSDRPMAVNALDRLGLTPLMVLATIAPSAGLTKCRQTMEAVINMGADTSIVHSINGLSALGHFRDSHEQEERHRILFGLPEPSVELKEEVVRIEALLRPADGPTAADEAILETRKDADSNDDESDY
;
A
#
# COMPACT_ATOMS: atom_id res chain seq x y z
N MET A 1 -66.58 -48.11 -7.87
CA MET A 1 -65.53 -48.70 -7.00
C MET A 1 -64.27 -47.88 -7.16
N LYS A 2 -63.77 -47.33 -6.04
CA LYS A 2 -62.56 -46.51 -5.95
C LYS A 2 -61.34 -47.35 -6.35
N ARG A 3 -60.58 -46.91 -7.34
CA ARG A 3 -59.15 -47.28 -7.50
C ARG A 3 -58.35 -46.00 -7.36
N SER A 4 -57.39 -46.06 -6.44
CA SER A 4 -56.53 -44.98 -6.00
C SER A 4 -55.60 -44.53 -7.12
N ILE A 5 -55.33 -43.23 -7.08
CA ILE A 5 -54.35 -42.52 -7.89
C ILE A 5 -52.98 -42.87 -7.33
N GLU A 6 -52.42 -43.98 -7.78
CA GLU A 6 -51.01 -44.32 -7.66
C GLU A 6 -50.61 -44.83 -9.05
N ASP A 7 -49.91 -43.96 -9.78
CA ASP A 7 -49.09 -44.21 -10.99
C ASP A 7 -49.17 -43.04 -11.98
N LEU A 8 -48.65 -41.88 -11.56
CA LEU A 8 -48.06 -40.89 -12.46
C LEU A 8 -46.75 -40.37 -11.82
N SER A 9 -45.64 -40.77 -12.44
CA SER A 9 -44.24 -40.30 -12.39
C SER A 9 -43.76 -39.34 -11.28
N PRO A 10 -42.61 -39.65 -10.63
CA PRO A 10 -41.86 -38.71 -9.79
C PRO A 10 -40.89 -37.89 -10.64
N THR A 11 -41.39 -36.92 -11.40
CA THR A 11 -40.56 -35.91 -12.06
C THR A 11 -41.38 -34.62 -12.13
N THR A 12 -40.83 -33.54 -11.58
CA THR A 12 -41.40 -32.17 -11.47
C THR A 12 -42.35 -31.91 -10.30
N THR A 13 -41.83 -31.93 -9.06
CA THR A 13 -42.44 -31.19 -7.93
C THR A 13 -41.40 -30.83 -6.86
N ARG A 14 -40.16 -30.56 -7.28
CA ARG A 14 -39.07 -30.17 -6.38
C ARG A 14 -38.49 -28.81 -6.72
N GLU A 15 -39.33 -27.84 -7.06
CA GLU A 15 -38.89 -26.48 -7.32
C GLU A 15 -40.01 -25.53 -6.92
N ASN A 16 -39.91 -25.06 -5.68
CA ASN A 16 -40.36 -23.77 -5.15
C ASN A 16 -40.39 -23.93 -3.62
N ALA A 17 -39.20 -24.00 -3.01
CA ALA A 17 -39.08 -23.71 -1.59
C ALA A 17 -39.54 -22.26 -1.40
N SER A 18 -40.83 -22.08 -1.11
CA SER A 18 -41.40 -20.77 -0.81
C SER A 18 -40.57 -20.15 0.30
N LEU A 19 -40.22 -18.86 0.19
CA LEU A 19 -39.50 -18.11 1.23
C LEU A 19 -40.16 -18.30 2.62
N LEU A 20 -41.48 -18.54 2.64
CA LEU A 20 -42.29 -18.79 3.82
C LEU A 20 -42.19 -20.22 4.38
N SER A 21 -41.44 -21.12 3.75
CA SER A 21 -41.15 -22.48 4.22
C SER A 21 -39.81 -22.57 4.96
N LEU A 22 -38.99 -21.51 4.92
CA LEU A 22 -37.73 -21.44 5.64
C LEU A 22 -37.96 -21.48 7.17
N HIS A 23 -36.98 -22.03 7.89
CA HIS A 23 -36.90 -21.91 9.35
C HIS A 23 -36.73 -20.43 9.74
N ASP A 24 -37.17 -20.04 10.93
CA ASP A 24 -37.19 -18.65 11.37
C ASP A 24 -35.80 -17.99 11.34
N ASP A 25 -34.73 -18.71 11.70
CA ASP A 25 -33.36 -18.19 11.64
C ASP A 25 -32.86 -17.99 10.20
N ALA A 26 -33.22 -18.90 9.29
CA ALA A 26 -32.86 -18.79 7.88
C ALA A 26 -33.65 -17.65 7.21
N LEU A 27 -34.93 -17.53 7.53
CA LEU A 27 -35.79 -16.42 7.09
C LEU A 27 -35.28 -15.08 7.63
N MET A 28 -34.93 -15.00 8.92
CA MET A 28 -34.34 -13.83 9.55
C MET A 28 -33.02 -13.45 8.87
N THR A 29 -32.14 -14.42 8.61
CA THR A 29 -30.87 -14.18 7.89
C THR A 29 -31.09 -13.61 6.49
N VAL A 30 -32.07 -14.14 5.75
CA VAL A 30 -32.42 -13.62 4.42
C VAL A 30 -32.99 -12.21 4.51
N LEU A 31 -33.88 -11.95 5.46
CA LEU A 31 -34.52 -10.65 5.65
C LEU A 31 -33.56 -9.58 6.21
N LEU A 32 -32.54 -9.96 6.99
CA LEU A 32 -31.51 -9.03 7.47
C LEU A 32 -30.66 -8.49 6.31
N ARG A 33 -30.57 -9.26 5.21
CA ARG A 33 -29.85 -8.89 3.98
C ARG A 33 -30.70 -8.11 2.97
N THR A 34 -32.03 -8.03 3.17
CA THR A 34 -32.85 -7.17 2.30
C THR A 34 -32.68 -5.72 2.71
N ARG A 35 -32.64 -4.81 1.72
CA ARG A 35 -32.41 -3.39 1.97
C ARG A 35 -33.55 -2.84 2.84
N ALA A 36 -33.25 -1.94 3.76
CA ALA A 36 -34.27 -1.33 4.63
C ALA A 36 -35.40 -0.70 3.81
N SER A 37 -35.08 -0.11 2.65
CA SER A 37 -36.04 0.43 1.68
C SER A 37 -37.10 -0.58 1.22
N ASP A 38 -36.78 -1.86 1.21
CA ASP A 38 -37.67 -2.92 0.73
C ASP A 38 -38.58 -3.45 1.85
N HIS A 39 -38.26 -3.13 3.11
CA HIS A 39 -38.94 -3.69 4.28
C HIS A 39 -40.38 -3.24 4.39
N ALA A 40 -40.72 -2.01 3.97
CA ALA A 40 -42.11 -1.57 3.94
C ALA A 40 -42.98 -2.44 3.01
N ASN A 41 -42.44 -2.82 1.84
CA ASN A 41 -43.13 -3.70 0.90
C ASN A 41 -43.16 -5.15 1.40
N LEU A 42 -42.07 -5.62 2.03
CA LEU A 42 -42.01 -6.96 2.65
C LEU A 42 -42.95 -7.10 3.85
N ARG A 43 -43.10 -6.05 4.69
CA ARG A 43 -44.10 -6.01 5.76
C ARG A 43 -45.51 -6.13 5.18
N ARG A 44 -45.79 -5.54 4.01
CA ARG A 44 -47.10 -5.65 3.35
C ARG A 44 -47.35 -7.01 2.70
N SER A 45 -46.30 -7.76 2.33
CA SER A 45 -46.44 -9.00 1.56
C SER A 45 -46.97 -10.19 2.37
N CYS A 46 -46.40 -10.47 3.55
CA CYS A 46 -46.78 -11.63 4.36
C CYS A 46 -46.69 -11.34 5.86
N LYS A 47 -47.67 -11.84 6.64
CA LYS A 47 -47.69 -11.69 8.10
C LYS A 47 -46.44 -12.26 8.76
N ARG A 48 -45.96 -13.45 8.37
CA ARG A 48 -44.75 -14.06 8.97
C ARG A 48 -43.49 -13.23 8.73
N ILE A 49 -43.35 -12.65 7.54
CA ILE A 49 -42.23 -11.75 7.20
C ILE A 49 -42.32 -10.46 8.00
N ARG A 50 -43.52 -9.87 8.10
CA ARG A 50 -43.78 -8.70 8.95
C ARG A 50 -43.45 -8.97 10.41
N ASP A 51 -43.97 -10.05 10.97
CA ASP A 51 -43.75 -10.44 12.37
C ASP A 51 -42.26 -10.69 12.64
N MET A 52 -41.52 -11.26 11.66
CA MET A 52 -40.08 -11.44 11.74
C MET A 52 -39.33 -10.10 11.71
N ILE A 53 -39.61 -9.22 10.73
CA ILE A 53 -38.97 -7.90 10.59
C ILE A 53 -39.26 -7.01 11.82
N ASP A 54 -40.49 -7.07 12.33
CA ASP A 54 -40.93 -6.27 13.49
C ASP A 54 -40.50 -6.93 14.82
N SER A 55 -39.97 -8.16 14.79
CA SER A 55 -39.50 -8.86 15.98
C SER A 55 -38.35 -8.11 16.66
N PHE A 56 -38.22 -8.32 17.97
CA PHE A 56 -37.11 -7.77 18.74
C PHE A 56 -35.77 -8.37 18.31
N GLN A 57 -35.76 -9.67 17.97
CA GLN A 57 -34.55 -10.38 17.58
C GLN A 57 -34.01 -9.85 16.25
N PHE A 58 -34.87 -9.68 15.24
CA PHE A 58 -34.48 -9.11 13.96
C PHE A 58 -33.88 -7.71 14.09
N ARG A 59 -34.53 -6.81 14.85
CA ARG A 59 -34.01 -5.46 15.11
C ARG A 59 -32.68 -5.48 15.86
N LYS A 60 -32.52 -6.39 16.82
CA LYS A 60 -31.27 -6.60 17.55
C LYS A 60 -30.16 -7.04 16.60
N GLU A 61 -30.40 -8.07 15.79
CA GLU A 61 -29.42 -8.61 14.84
C GLU A 61 -29.05 -7.58 13.77
N ARG A 62 -30.01 -6.75 13.33
CA ARG A 62 -29.75 -5.68 12.36
C ARG A 62 -28.86 -4.57 12.94
N GLY A 63 -29.17 -4.13 14.17
CA GLY A 63 -28.35 -3.16 14.88
C GLY A 63 -26.92 -3.64 15.14
N VAL A 64 -26.74 -4.95 15.39
CA VAL A 64 -25.42 -5.58 15.54
C VAL A 64 -24.63 -5.61 14.22
N GLN A 65 -25.31 -5.66 13.07
CA GLN A 65 -24.68 -5.57 11.75
C GLN A 65 -24.33 -4.12 11.35
N GLY A 66 -24.51 -3.14 12.24
CA GLY A 66 -24.24 -1.73 11.97
C GLY A 66 -25.29 -1.05 11.10
N PHE A 67 -26.45 -1.69 10.89
CA PHE A 67 -27.54 -1.15 10.10
C PHE A 67 -28.70 -0.75 11.04
N ALA A 68 -29.18 0.48 10.89
CA ALA A 68 -30.39 0.95 11.52
C ALA A 68 -31.37 1.45 10.44
N GLU A 69 -32.67 1.17 10.59
CA GLU A 69 -33.69 1.75 9.70
C GLU A 69 -33.98 3.16 10.19
N VAL A 70 -33.41 4.16 9.49
CA VAL A 70 -33.68 5.57 9.78
C VAL A 70 -34.81 6.04 8.87
N ASP A 71 -35.91 6.48 9.46
CA ASP A 71 -37.00 7.13 8.75
C ASP A 71 -37.03 8.61 9.15
N VAL A 72 -37.22 9.51 8.18
CA VAL A 72 -37.19 10.96 8.42
C VAL A 72 -38.41 11.58 7.75
N ASP A 73 -39.42 11.91 8.55
CA ASP A 73 -40.57 12.65 8.04
C ASP A 73 -40.30 14.16 8.12
N LEU A 74 -40.48 14.88 7.01
CA LEU A 74 -40.56 16.34 7.04
C LEU A 74 -41.93 16.74 7.60
N LEU A 75 -41.92 17.51 8.69
CA LEU A 75 -43.15 18.02 9.28
C LEU A 75 -43.73 19.12 8.38
N SER A 76 -45.05 19.14 8.22
CA SER A 76 -45.72 20.21 7.48
C SER A 76 -45.50 21.57 8.15
N GLY A 77 -45.57 22.67 7.40
CA GLY A 77 -45.40 24.03 7.98
C GLY A 77 -46.36 24.29 9.14
N PHE A 78 -47.56 23.69 9.12
CA PHE A 78 -48.50 23.74 10.23
C PHE A 78 -48.03 22.94 11.46
N GLU A 79 -47.54 21.71 11.29
CA GLU A 79 -46.99 20.90 12.38
C GLU A 79 -45.75 21.57 13.03
N GLN A 80 -44.90 22.19 12.21
CA GLN A 80 -43.75 22.97 12.70
C GLN A 80 -44.21 24.18 13.52
N TYR A 81 -45.22 24.91 13.02
CA TYR A 81 -45.81 26.03 13.74
C TYR A 81 -46.44 25.60 15.07
N GLN A 82 -47.17 24.48 15.10
CA GLN A 82 -47.73 23.92 16.33
C GLN A 82 -46.64 23.55 17.36
N LEU A 83 -45.54 22.96 16.92
CA LEU A 83 -44.42 22.62 17.80
C LEU A 83 -43.75 23.86 18.38
N SER A 84 -43.54 24.90 17.56
CA SER A 84 -42.95 26.19 17.98
C SER A 84 -43.83 26.96 18.98
N LYS A 85 -45.16 26.90 18.83
CA LYS A 85 -46.10 27.54 19.77
C LYS A 85 -46.22 26.75 21.07
N LYS A 86 -46.17 25.42 20.99
CA LYS A 86 -46.22 24.54 22.16
C LYS A 86 -44.97 24.65 23.03
N SER A 87 -43.79 24.90 22.45
CA SER A 87 -42.57 25.16 23.22
C SER A 87 -42.62 26.51 23.97
N LEU A 88 -43.34 27.49 23.42
CA LEU A 88 -43.61 28.79 24.05
C LEU A 88 -44.79 28.77 25.04
N GLY A 89 -45.47 27.63 25.22
CA GLY A 89 -46.62 27.49 26.13
C GLY A 89 -47.94 28.09 25.62
N GLU A 90 -48.00 28.50 24.34
CA GLU A 90 -49.20 29.03 23.71
C GLU A 90 -50.01 27.89 23.06
N HIS A 91 -51.34 27.97 23.12
CA HIS A 91 -52.20 27.05 22.39
C HIS A 91 -52.24 27.45 20.91
N PRO A 92 -51.84 26.57 19.98
CA PRO A 92 -51.84 26.91 18.56
C PRO A 92 -53.28 27.11 18.06
N PRO A 93 -53.52 28.07 17.14
CA PRO A 93 -54.80 28.25 16.47
C PRO A 93 -55.17 27.00 15.65
N SER A 94 -56.47 26.79 15.40
CA SER A 94 -56.92 25.65 14.58
C SER A 94 -56.57 25.87 13.10
N GLU A 95 -56.52 24.79 12.30
CA GLU A 95 -56.28 24.84 10.84
C GLU A 95 -57.31 25.70 10.08
N GLU A 96 -58.44 26.01 10.72
CA GLU A 96 -59.56 26.78 10.15
C GLU A 96 -59.49 28.28 10.50
N ASP A 97 -58.45 28.73 11.21
CA ASP A 97 -58.28 30.13 11.58
C ASP A 97 -57.67 30.92 10.41
N ASP A 98 -58.44 31.85 9.83
CA ASP A 98 -58.04 32.67 8.68
C ASP A 98 -56.73 33.46 8.90
N SER A 99 -56.36 33.70 10.16
CA SER A 99 -55.09 34.34 10.51
C SER A 99 -53.86 33.47 10.22
N PHE A 100 -54.03 32.14 10.14
CA PHE A 100 -52.96 31.19 9.79
C PHE A 100 -52.54 31.32 8.33
N TYR A 101 -53.50 31.36 7.40
CA TYR A 101 -53.23 31.49 5.97
C TYR A 101 -52.56 32.82 5.62
N ALA A 102 -52.87 33.89 6.36
CA ALA A 102 -52.24 35.20 6.18
C ALA A 102 -50.75 35.23 6.60
N GLN A 103 -50.31 34.32 7.48
CA GLN A 103 -48.93 34.23 7.95
C GLN A 103 -48.17 33.00 7.39
N TYR A 104 -48.87 32.10 6.69
CA TYR A 104 -48.32 30.87 6.12
C TYR A 104 -47.16 31.13 5.16
N ASP A 105 -47.28 32.16 4.31
CA ASP A 105 -46.23 32.54 3.35
C ASP A 105 -44.96 33.11 4.02
N THR A 106 -45.08 33.63 5.25
CA THR A 106 -43.94 34.16 6.02
C THR A 106 -43.24 33.12 6.90
N LEU A 107 -43.83 31.94 7.09
CA LEU A 107 -43.36 30.92 8.06
C LEU A 107 -42.50 29.80 7.43
N GLY A 108 -41.90 30.05 6.26
CA GLY A 108 -40.70 29.33 5.83
C GLY A 108 -40.82 28.58 4.51
N TYR A 109 -40.64 29.29 3.39
CA TYR A 109 -40.03 28.68 2.21
C TYR A 109 -38.51 28.61 2.43
N ILE A 110 -37.93 27.43 2.32
CA ILE A 110 -36.47 27.24 2.21
C ILE A 110 -36.02 27.93 0.92
N TYR A 111 -35.51 29.17 1.02
CA TYR A 111 -34.88 29.85 -0.12
C TYR A 111 -33.40 29.47 -0.19
N GLU A 112 -33.00 28.92 -1.33
CA GLU A 112 -31.64 28.86 -1.89
C GLU A 112 -30.51 28.23 -1.04
N TYR A 113 -29.53 27.71 -1.77
CA TYR A 113 -28.47 26.81 -1.31
C TYR A 113 -27.59 27.43 -0.20
N GLY A 114 -27.54 26.79 0.97
CA GLY A 114 -26.72 27.17 2.12
C GLY A 114 -26.56 26.03 3.14
N ASP A 115 -25.65 26.20 4.11
CA ASP A 115 -25.45 25.28 5.22
C ASP A 115 -26.52 25.50 6.30
N TYR A 116 -27.34 24.48 6.57
CA TYR A 116 -28.37 24.53 7.60
C TYR A 116 -28.06 23.52 8.71
N SER A 117 -27.91 24.00 9.95
CA SER A 117 -28.03 23.15 11.14
C SER A 117 -29.51 23.06 11.48
N PHE A 118 -30.13 21.91 11.21
CA PHE A 118 -31.56 21.75 11.45
C PHE A 118 -31.82 21.49 12.94
N GLU A 119 -32.42 22.45 13.63
CA GLU A 119 -33.05 22.16 14.92
C GLU A 119 -34.17 21.12 14.71
N THR A 120 -34.39 20.24 15.69
CA THR A 120 -35.21 19.01 15.60
C THR A 120 -36.70 19.22 15.26
N ASP A 121 -37.13 20.47 15.09
CA ASP A 121 -38.54 20.85 15.01
C ASP A 121 -39.10 20.80 13.58
N CYS A 122 -38.23 20.63 12.58
CA CYS A 122 -38.62 20.48 11.17
C CYS A 122 -38.82 19.02 10.74
N PHE A 123 -38.25 18.05 11.48
CA PHE A 123 -38.22 16.64 11.08
C PHE A 123 -38.60 15.70 12.22
N ARG A 124 -39.28 14.61 11.88
CA ARG A 124 -39.51 13.48 12.77
C ARG A 124 -38.59 12.34 12.37
N VAL A 125 -37.50 12.17 13.11
CA VAL A 125 -36.57 11.05 12.89
C VAL A 125 -37.02 9.83 13.69
N PHE A 126 -37.11 8.69 13.03
CA PHE A 126 -37.29 7.38 13.62
C PHE A 126 -36.05 6.55 13.38
N VAL A 127 -35.65 5.77 14.39
CA VAL A 127 -34.64 4.73 14.24
C VAL A 127 -35.28 3.41 14.66
N ASP A 128 -35.29 2.45 13.73
CA ASP A 128 -35.97 1.15 13.83
C ASP A 128 -37.44 1.26 14.27
N GLY A 129 -38.13 2.26 13.72
CA GLY A 129 -39.53 2.58 14.00
C GLY A 129 -39.78 3.25 15.36
N ARG A 130 -38.74 3.66 16.09
CA ARG A 130 -38.87 4.44 17.33
C ARG A 130 -38.61 5.92 17.08
N PRO A 131 -39.56 6.82 17.38
CA PRO A 131 -39.35 8.25 17.22
C PRO A 131 -38.29 8.76 18.21
N LEU A 132 -37.19 9.29 17.70
CA LEU A 132 -36.08 9.82 18.51
C LEU A 132 -36.50 11.06 19.33
N HIS A 133 -37.46 11.86 18.85
CA HIS A 133 -37.95 13.07 19.53
C HIS A 133 -38.64 12.85 20.89
N LYS A 134 -38.84 11.58 21.31
CA LYS A 134 -39.39 11.18 22.62
C LYS A 134 -38.31 10.87 23.67
N LEU A 135 -37.03 10.91 23.31
CA LEU A 135 -35.93 10.74 24.26
C LEU A 135 -35.82 11.97 25.16
N ARG A 136 -35.66 11.76 26.48
CA ARG A 136 -35.80 12.79 27.53
C ARG A 136 -34.70 13.85 27.55
N ARG A 137 -33.66 13.73 26.74
CA ARG A 137 -32.54 14.70 26.63
C ARG A 137 -32.39 15.09 25.17
N ARG A 138 -33.03 16.20 24.78
CA ARG A 138 -33.06 16.71 23.40
C ARG A 138 -31.77 17.41 22.98
N GLU A 139 -30.97 17.86 23.95
CA GLU A 139 -29.79 18.71 23.75
C GLU A 139 -28.55 17.96 23.21
N GLU A 140 -28.60 16.62 23.18
CA GLU A 140 -27.44 15.76 22.84
C GLU A 140 -27.51 15.15 21.42
N PHE A 141 -28.57 15.44 20.65
CA PHE A 141 -28.77 14.89 19.30
C PHE A 141 -28.62 15.97 18.23
N ASN A 142 -27.48 16.00 17.52
CA ASN A 142 -27.24 16.89 16.39
C ASN A 142 -27.20 16.08 15.08
N LEU A 143 -28.20 16.28 14.21
CA LEU A 143 -28.21 15.75 12.85
C LEU A 143 -27.79 16.86 11.87
N HIS A 144 -26.58 16.79 11.34
CA HIS A 144 -26.10 17.72 10.31
C HIS A 144 -26.39 17.16 8.91
N VAL A 145 -27.35 17.76 8.19
CA VAL A 145 -27.67 17.39 6.80
C VAL A 145 -27.26 18.53 5.89
N ARG A 146 -26.30 18.29 4.99
CA ARG A 146 -25.81 19.27 4.00
C ARG A 146 -26.32 18.94 2.61
N LEU A 147 -27.04 19.87 1.98
CA LEU A 147 -27.43 19.78 0.56
C LEU A 147 -26.32 20.41 -0.30
N LEU A 148 -25.53 19.58 -0.98
CA LEU A 148 -24.43 20.07 -1.82
C LEU A 148 -24.91 20.54 -3.20
N PRO A 149 -24.39 21.66 -3.74
CA PRO A 149 -24.63 22.05 -5.12
C PRO A 149 -23.83 21.17 -6.08
N LEU A 150 -24.47 20.75 -7.18
CA LEU A 150 -23.86 19.97 -8.26
C LEU A 150 -22.82 20.79 -9.03
N CYS A 151 -21.54 20.79 -8.62
CA CYS A 151 -20.38 21.20 -9.44
C CYS A 151 -19.07 20.69 -8.82
N ALA A 152 -18.10 20.29 -9.68
CA ALA A 152 -16.62 20.13 -9.58
C ALA A 152 -15.93 19.09 -8.63
N PRO A 153 -15.96 19.14 -7.28
CA PRO A 153 -15.08 18.29 -6.45
C PRO A 153 -15.39 16.80 -6.51
N PHE A 154 -16.59 16.42 -6.94
CA PHE A 154 -17.00 15.01 -7.03
C PHE A 154 -16.17 14.24 -8.08
N TRP A 155 -15.82 14.88 -9.21
CA TRP A 155 -15.01 14.25 -10.24
C TRP A 155 -13.57 13.99 -9.77
N GLU A 156 -12.94 14.98 -9.13
CA GLU A 156 -11.57 14.85 -8.63
C GLU A 156 -11.43 13.79 -7.53
N LEU A 157 -12.52 13.45 -6.83
CA LEU A 157 -12.55 12.42 -5.80
C LEU A 157 -12.89 11.01 -6.34
N CYS A 158 -13.54 10.92 -7.50
CA CYS A 158 -13.89 9.66 -8.15
C CYS A 158 -12.65 8.88 -8.62
N ASP A 159 -11.60 9.60 -9.05
CA ASP A 159 -10.38 9.02 -9.61
C ASP A 159 -9.48 8.36 -8.53
N CYS A 160 -9.70 8.66 -7.24
CA CYS A 160 -8.72 8.37 -6.19
C CYS A 160 -8.96 7.09 -5.38
N TYR A 161 -10.16 6.48 -5.46
CA TYR A 161 -10.55 5.46 -4.47
C TYR A 161 -10.79 4.07 -5.04
N ASN A 162 -11.40 3.93 -6.23
CA ASN A 162 -11.74 2.63 -6.81
C ASN A 162 -12.23 2.80 -8.27
N GLN A 163 -11.97 1.79 -9.12
CA GLN A 163 -12.29 1.82 -10.55
C GLN A 163 -13.78 2.08 -10.84
N THR A 164 -14.71 1.53 -10.05
CA THR A 164 -16.16 1.75 -10.18
C THR A 164 -16.55 3.22 -9.91
N LEU A 165 -15.88 3.91 -9.00
CA LEU A 165 -16.10 5.34 -8.74
C LEU A 165 -15.51 6.20 -9.86
N CYS A 166 -14.34 5.81 -10.38
CA CYS A 166 -13.72 6.41 -11.56
C CYS A 166 -14.62 6.27 -12.80
N ASP A 167 -15.18 5.08 -13.04
CA ASP A 167 -16.11 4.77 -14.13
C ASP A 167 -17.41 5.58 -14.00
N LEU A 168 -17.96 5.71 -12.79
CA LEU A 168 -19.15 6.52 -12.51
C LEU A 168 -18.89 8.02 -12.70
N GLY A 169 -17.72 8.49 -12.24
CA GLY A 169 -17.23 9.83 -12.51
C GLY A 169 -17.24 10.09 -14.01
N THR A 170 -16.45 9.31 -14.75
CA THR A 170 -16.27 9.37 -16.22
C THR A 170 -17.54 9.28 -17.04
N LEU A 171 -18.56 8.61 -16.54
CA LEU A 171 -19.87 8.52 -17.17
C LEU A 171 -20.69 9.82 -17.02
N LEU A 172 -20.68 10.43 -15.84
CA LEU A 172 -21.54 11.58 -15.50
C LEU A 172 -20.93 12.93 -15.88
N PHE A 173 -19.61 13.03 -16.00
CA PHE A 173 -18.92 14.28 -16.31
C PHE A 173 -17.89 14.13 -17.44
N THR A 174 -17.56 15.25 -18.06
CA THR A 174 -16.45 15.36 -19.01
C THR A 174 -15.14 15.39 -18.24
N ASN A 175 -14.03 15.11 -18.94
CA ASN A 175 -12.66 15.27 -18.43
C ASN A 175 -12.29 16.70 -17.98
N LYS A 176 -13.21 17.66 -18.05
CA LYS A 176 -13.09 19.02 -17.51
C LYS A 176 -14.05 19.29 -16.33
N GLY A 177 -14.61 18.24 -15.73
CA GLY A 177 -15.54 18.33 -14.59
C GLY A 177 -16.92 18.90 -14.92
N LYS A 178 -17.22 19.15 -16.21
CA LYS A 178 -18.56 19.62 -16.62
C LYS A 178 -19.51 18.43 -16.78
N PRO A 179 -20.74 18.48 -16.25
CA PRO A 179 -21.69 17.38 -16.36
C PRO A 179 -22.02 17.10 -17.83
N LYS A 180 -21.98 15.82 -18.22
CA LYS A 180 -22.37 15.35 -19.57
C LYS A 180 -23.90 15.26 -19.71
N VAL A 181 -24.61 15.17 -18.58
CA VAL A 181 -26.06 14.97 -18.50
C VAL A 181 -26.72 16.14 -17.77
N ALA A 182 -27.87 16.59 -18.26
CA ALA A 182 -28.61 17.72 -17.66
C ALA A 182 -29.24 17.38 -16.29
N SER A 183 -29.47 16.10 -16.00
CA SER A 183 -29.86 15.60 -14.67
C SER A 183 -29.54 14.11 -14.55
N ILE A 184 -29.37 13.61 -13.32
CA ILE A 184 -29.16 12.17 -13.04
C ILE A 184 -30.34 11.35 -13.58
N LYS A 185 -31.56 11.89 -13.52
CA LYS A 185 -32.77 11.25 -14.04
C LYS A 185 -32.74 11.04 -15.55
N ASN A 186 -32.08 11.92 -16.31
CA ASN A 186 -31.88 11.77 -17.76
C ASN A 186 -30.77 10.76 -18.11
N ALA A 187 -29.78 10.57 -17.22
CA ALA A 187 -28.75 9.53 -17.38
C ALA A 187 -29.35 8.13 -17.19
N LEU A 188 -30.32 7.99 -16.28
CA LEU A 188 -31.04 6.74 -15.97
C LEU A 188 -31.98 6.26 -17.09
N THR A 189 -32.22 7.07 -18.12
CA THR A 189 -33.11 6.74 -19.26
C THR A 189 -32.36 6.44 -20.55
N CYS A 190 -31.02 6.40 -20.54
CA CYS A 190 -30.22 6.04 -21.70
C CYS A 190 -30.06 4.51 -21.77
N ASP A 191 -30.30 3.91 -22.94
CA ASP A 191 -30.41 2.44 -23.09
C ASP A 191 -29.10 1.66 -22.83
N ASP A 192 -27.96 2.35 -22.77
CA ASP A 192 -26.66 1.77 -22.39
C ASP A 192 -26.52 1.54 -20.86
N PHE A 193 -27.56 1.85 -20.08
CA PHE A 193 -27.52 1.86 -18.62
C PHE A 193 -28.22 0.64 -18.02
N CYS A 194 -27.52 -0.50 -17.89
CA CYS A 194 -28.02 -1.63 -17.11
C CYS A 194 -27.80 -1.41 -15.59
N ALA A 195 -28.80 -0.79 -14.99
CA ALA A 195 -29.28 -0.90 -13.60
C ALA A 195 -28.24 -1.12 -12.46
N SER A 196 -28.03 -0.05 -11.71
CA SER A 196 -28.29 0.10 -10.26
C SER A 196 -27.37 1.23 -9.79
N HIS A 197 -27.84 2.34 -9.23
CA HIS A 197 -28.13 2.53 -7.81
C HIS A 197 -28.75 3.94 -7.63
N ASN A 198 -29.68 4.09 -6.67
CA ASN A 198 -30.13 5.39 -6.17
C ASN A 198 -29.13 5.89 -5.11
N LEU A 199 -28.81 7.19 -5.10
CA LEU A 199 -27.88 7.78 -4.14
C LEU A 199 -28.51 8.93 -3.35
N LEU A 200 -28.57 8.76 -2.03
CA LEU A 200 -28.60 9.81 -1.03
C LEU A 200 -27.22 9.82 -0.36
N TYR A 201 -26.61 10.99 -0.22
CA TYR A 201 -25.32 11.14 0.46
C TYR A 201 -25.53 11.83 1.82
N ILE A 202 -25.27 11.10 2.90
CA ILE A 202 -25.24 11.59 4.28
C ILE A 202 -23.77 11.67 4.66
N GLN A 203 -23.27 12.89 4.90
CA GLN A 203 -21.85 13.12 5.15
C GLN A 203 -21.40 12.61 6.53
N ASP A 204 -22.25 12.75 7.57
CA ASP A 204 -21.97 12.17 8.88
C ASP A 204 -23.27 11.90 9.68
N PHE A 205 -23.28 10.81 10.44
CA PHE A 205 -24.41 10.38 11.28
C PHE A 205 -23.87 9.78 12.59
N VAL A 206 -24.03 10.51 13.69
CA VAL A 206 -23.46 10.12 14.99
C VAL A 206 -24.58 9.88 15.99
N LEU A 207 -24.66 8.65 16.51
CA LEU A 207 -25.54 8.31 17.62
C LEU A 207 -24.77 8.47 18.95
N PRO A 208 -25.30 9.23 19.92
CA PRO A 208 -24.54 9.61 21.12
C PRO A 208 -24.37 8.49 22.17
N PHE A 209 -24.92 7.29 21.97
CA PHE A 209 -24.76 6.16 22.90
C PHE A 209 -24.87 4.77 22.23
N GLU A 210 -24.32 3.73 22.87
CA GLU A 210 -24.37 2.33 22.40
C GLU A 210 -25.81 1.84 22.24
N TYR A 211 -26.20 1.48 21.01
CA TYR A 211 -27.52 0.94 20.73
C TYR A 211 -27.67 -0.58 21.03
N ARG A 212 -26.63 -1.26 21.57
CA ARG A 212 -26.65 -2.46 22.48
C ARG A 212 -25.34 -3.28 22.44
N PHE A 213 -24.96 -3.84 23.59
CA PHE A 213 -23.97 -4.94 23.76
C PHE A 213 -24.51 -6.29 23.20
N ILE A 214 -23.66 -7.14 22.62
CA ILE A 214 -23.58 -8.63 22.78
C ILE A 214 -22.68 -9.30 21.70
N GLU A 215 -21.89 -10.28 22.16
CA GLU A 215 -21.11 -11.31 21.46
C GLU A 215 -21.79 -11.86 20.18
N SER A 216 -21.18 -11.63 19.01
CA SER A 216 -21.75 -11.98 17.69
C SER A 216 -20.99 -13.12 17.01
N THR A 217 -21.68 -14.20 16.63
CA THR A 217 -21.18 -15.24 15.70
C THR A 217 -21.48 -14.91 14.23
N VAL A 218 -22.09 -13.75 13.98
CA VAL A 218 -22.67 -13.39 12.68
C VAL A 218 -21.62 -12.92 11.68
N GLY A 219 -20.55 -12.22 12.10
CA GLY A 219 -19.49 -11.77 11.19
C GLY A 219 -18.86 -12.92 10.39
N PRO A 220 -18.34 -13.97 11.05
CA PRO A 220 -17.78 -15.13 10.35
C PRO A 220 -18.81 -15.94 9.54
N LEU A 221 -20.08 -15.99 9.97
CA LEU A 221 -21.19 -16.63 9.24
C LEU A 221 -21.66 -15.83 8.02
N LEU A 222 -21.61 -14.49 8.11
CA LEU A 222 -21.92 -13.57 7.04
C LEU A 222 -20.85 -13.70 5.95
N ILE A 223 -19.57 -13.72 6.34
CA ILE A 223 -18.46 -13.97 5.43
C ILE A 223 -18.63 -15.35 4.81
N LYS A 224 -18.83 -16.44 5.57
CA LYS A 224 -19.10 -17.79 5.03
C LYS A 224 -20.30 -17.85 4.07
N GLY A 225 -21.36 -17.07 4.34
CA GLY A 225 -22.52 -16.96 3.46
C GLY A 225 -22.30 -16.09 2.21
N VAL A 226 -21.34 -15.17 2.23
CA VAL A 226 -20.85 -14.43 1.06
C VAL A 226 -19.90 -15.32 0.24
N LEU A 227 -18.99 -16.04 0.91
CA LEU A 227 -18.07 -17.02 0.32
C LEU A 227 -18.82 -18.13 -0.44
N LYS A 228 -19.97 -18.58 0.08
CA LYS A 228 -20.84 -19.56 -0.58
C LYS A 228 -21.37 -19.12 -1.96
N LEU A 229 -21.40 -17.82 -2.25
CA LEU A 229 -21.85 -17.29 -3.54
C LEU A 229 -20.73 -17.27 -4.60
N PHE A 230 -19.47 -17.43 -4.18
CA PHE A 230 -18.27 -17.34 -5.04
C PHE A 230 -17.42 -18.63 -5.03
N LEU A 231 -18.00 -19.70 -4.47
CA LEU A 231 -17.39 -20.97 -4.06
C LEU A 231 -16.62 -21.71 -5.18
N ASP A 232 -17.01 -21.54 -6.44
CA ASP A 232 -16.43 -22.29 -7.56
C ASP A 232 -15.35 -21.52 -8.32
N PHE A 233 -15.04 -20.28 -7.93
CA PHE A 233 -14.22 -19.37 -8.74
C PHE A 233 -13.03 -18.73 -8.00
N TYR A 234 -13.04 -18.64 -6.65
CA TYR A 234 -12.01 -17.88 -5.93
C TYR A 234 -11.66 -18.46 -4.54
N SER A 235 -10.39 -18.31 -4.13
CA SER A 235 -9.93 -18.44 -2.73
C SER A 235 -9.90 -17.06 -2.07
N ILE A 236 -10.23 -16.96 -0.77
CA ILE A 236 -10.37 -15.66 -0.09
C ILE A 236 -9.46 -15.58 1.14
N THR A 237 -8.63 -14.53 1.15
CA THR A 237 -7.73 -14.16 2.24
C THR A 237 -8.27 -12.93 2.95
N MET A 238 -8.35 -12.98 4.27
CA MET A 238 -8.85 -11.90 5.11
C MET A 238 -7.80 -11.47 6.13
N TYR A 239 -7.66 -10.15 6.20
CA TYR A 239 -6.81 -9.45 7.15
C TYR A 239 -7.53 -9.28 8.49
N VAL A 240 -6.91 -9.70 9.59
CA VAL A 240 -7.42 -9.47 10.95
C VAL A 240 -6.45 -8.51 11.66
N PRO A 241 -6.79 -7.22 11.79
CA PRO A 241 -5.92 -6.28 12.47
C PRO A 241 -5.81 -6.65 13.95
N TYR A 242 -4.66 -7.19 14.37
CA TYR A 242 -4.22 -7.13 15.76
C TYR A 242 -3.55 -5.77 15.96
N ARG A 243 -4.13 -4.86 16.75
CA ARG A 243 -3.34 -3.74 17.28
C ARG A 243 -2.60 -4.22 18.54
N GLU A 244 -1.46 -4.85 18.26
CA GLU A 244 -0.22 -5.08 19.01
C GLU A 244 -0.24 -5.28 20.53
N THR A 245 0.64 -6.18 20.97
CA THR A 245 1.53 -5.96 22.12
C THR A 245 1.71 -4.47 22.44
N GLN A 246 1.25 -4.02 23.60
CA GLN A 246 2.15 -3.82 24.73
C GLN A 246 3.24 -2.79 24.42
N PHE A 247 2.93 -1.53 24.70
CA PHE A 247 3.93 -0.66 25.29
C PHE A 247 4.55 -1.36 26.50
N THR A 248 5.86 -1.23 26.69
CA THR A 248 6.40 -1.38 28.04
C THR A 248 5.74 -0.33 28.94
N VAL A 249 5.58 -0.62 30.24
CA VAL A 249 5.03 0.33 31.23
C VAL A 249 5.70 1.71 31.12
N GLU A 250 6.96 1.75 30.69
CA GLU A 250 7.79 2.93 30.50
C GLU A 250 7.40 3.79 29.27
N GLU A 251 6.98 3.19 28.15
CA GLU A 251 6.55 3.93 26.95
C GLU A 251 5.14 4.51 27.11
N ALA A 252 4.27 3.79 27.85
CA ALA A 252 2.95 4.29 28.25
C ALA A 252 3.06 5.47 29.24
N ASP A 253 4.06 5.46 30.13
CA ASP A 253 4.33 6.58 31.06
C ASP A 253 5.02 7.78 30.38
N ALA A 254 5.79 7.57 29.31
CA ALA A 254 6.39 8.63 28.51
C ALA A 254 5.32 9.43 27.73
N GLU A 255 4.35 8.75 27.09
CA GLU A 255 3.24 9.43 26.41
C GLU A 255 2.31 10.17 27.40
N ARG A 256 2.10 9.61 28.60
CA ARG A 256 1.29 10.22 29.68
C ARG A 256 1.85 11.54 30.19
N ASN A 257 3.19 11.69 30.22
CA ASN A 257 3.84 12.89 30.73
C ASN A 257 3.94 14.03 29.71
N THR A 258 3.74 13.76 28.42
CA THR A 258 3.88 14.76 27.34
C THR A 258 2.57 15.34 26.78
N ARG A 259 1.41 14.75 27.04
CA ARG A 259 0.12 15.25 26.48
C ARG A 259 -0.77 15.91 27.54
N PHE A 260 -0.41 17.12 27.95
CA PHE A 260 -1.28 18.11 28.60
C PHE A 260 -1.34 18.07 30.14
N ARG A 261 -0.30 18.66 30.75
CA ARG A 261 -0.56 19.77 31.68
C ARG A 261 -1.33 20.86 30.92
N PHE A 262 -2.59 21.08 31.27
CA PHE A 262 -3.13 22.39 31.63
C PHE A 262 -4.41 22.17 32.46
N ASP A 263 -4.20 22.19 33.78
CA ASP A 263 -5.04 22.59 34.91
C ASP A 263 -6.54 22.88 34.68
N GLU A 264 -7.37 21.84 34.55
CA GLU A 264 -8.72 21.87 35.13
C GLU A 264 -8.96 20.55 35.89
N GLU A 265 -9.42 20.65 37.15
CA GLU A 265 -9.73 19.51 38.01
C GLU A 265 -10.82 18.67 37.35
N LYS A 266 -10.44 17.51 36.78
CA LYS A 266 -11.40 16.49 36.34
C LYS A 266 -12.24 16.08 37.54
N THR A 267 -13.56 16.09 37.38
CA THR A 267 -14.47 15.66 38.42
C THR A 267 -14.39 14.14 38.59
N ASP A 268 -14.79 13.62 39.76
CA ASP A 268 -14.82 12.17 40.01
C ASP A 268 -15.70 11.41 38.98
N GLU A 269 -16.70 12.10 38.41
CA GLU A 269 -17.56 11.56 37.34
C GLU A 269 -16.81 11.44 36.00
N ASP A 270 -15.91 12.37 35.68
CA ASP A 270 -15.06 12.29 34.49
C ASP A 270 -14.01 11.18 34.61
N ILE A 271 -13.51 10.97 35.83
CA ILE A 271 -12.57 9.88 36.14
C ILE A 271 -13.28 8.53 35.97
N GLN A 272 -14.49 8.38 36.52
CA GLN A 272 -15.25 7.14 36.42
C GLN A 272 -15.72 6.85 34.98
N ALA A 273 -16.12 7.88 34.22
CA ALA A 273 -16.50 7.74 32.82
C ALA A 273 -15.31 7.32 31.93
N GLU A 274 -14.12 7.86 32.21
CA GLU A 274 -12.91 7.50 31.49
C GLU A 274 -12.41 6.09 31.87
N GLU A 275 -12.54 5.68 33.14
CA GLU A 275 -12.27 4.31 33.58
C GLU A 275 -13.23 3.29 32.92
N GLU A 276 -14.53 3.57 32.87
CA GLU A 276 -15.50 2.71 32.19
C GLU A 276 -15.26 2.65 30.68
N ARG A 277 -14.87 3.78 30.06
CA ARG A 277 -14.49 3.84 28.65
C ARG A 277 -13.22 3.04 28.37
N GLN A 278 -12.25 3.07 29.28
CA GLN A 278 -11.03 2.29 29.20
C GLN A 278 -11.33 0.79 29.32
N ILE A 279 -12.13 0.38 30.32
CA ILE A 279 -12.57 -1.02 30.50
C ILE A 279 -13.34 -1.53 29.28
N ARG A 280 -14.20 -0.68 28.67
CA ARG A 280 -14.99 -1.00 27.48
C ARG A 280 -14.12 -1.14 26.23
N ASN A 281 -13.17 -0.23 26.04
CA ASN A 281 -12.16 -0.33 24.99
C ASN A 281 -11.26 -1.55 25.20
N ASP A 282 -10.88 -1.87 26.43
CA ASP A 282 -10.08 -3.05 26.76
C ASP A 282 -10.85 -4.35 26.47
N ARG A 283 -12.19 -4.37 26.59
CA ARG A 283 -13.00 -5.51 26.14
C ARG A 283 -13.13 -5.61 24.62
N CYS A 284 -13.29 -4.48 23.91
CA CYS A 284 -13.38 -4.43 22.45
C CYS A 284 -12.06 -4.70 21.72
N LYS A 285 -10.92 -4.46 22.36
CA LYS A 285 -9.56 -4.70 21.83
C LYS A 285 -9.23 -6.19 21.61
N HIS A 286 -10.08 -7.13 22.02
CA HIS A 286 -9.83 -8.58 21.92
C HIS A 286 -10.76 -9.26 20.89
N GLN A 287 -10.61 -8.97 19.59
CA GLN A 287 -11.19 -9.84 18.56
C GLN A 287 -10.44 -11.18 18.55
N ASP A 288 -11.08 -12.24 19.04
CA ASP A 288 -10.47 -13.57 19.11
C ASP A 288 -10.42 -14.20 17.70
N MET A 289 -9.22 -14.49 17.19
CA MET A 289 -9.01 -15.22 15.92
C MET A 289 -9.75 -16.57 15.89
N ARG A 290 -10.01 -17.15 17.06
CA ARG A 290 -10.82 -18.36 17.19
C ARG A 290 -12.22 -18.17 16.63
N GLN A 291 -12.77 -16.97 16.56
CA GLN A 291 -14.07 -16.76 15.90
C GLN A 291 -14.02 -17.03 14.39
N PHE A 292 -12.87 -16.80 13.73
CA PHE A 292 -12.66 -17.12 12.32
C PHE A 292 -12.35 -18.59 12.10
N PHE A 293 -11.54 -19.20 12.97
CA PHE A 293 -11.31 -20.65 12.95
C PHE A 293 -12.61 -21.44 13.15
N ARG A 294 -13.50 -20.97 14.04
CA ARG A 294 -14.85 -21.55 14.19
C ARG A 294 -15.64 -21.59 12.89
N ALA A 295 -15.45 -20.59 12.03
CA ALA A 295 -16.14 -20.49 10.74
C ALA A 295 -15.45 -21.26 9.59
N GLY A 296 -14.35 -21.97 9.87
CA GLY A 296 -13.61 -22.77 8.87
C GLY A 296 -12.52 -21.99 8.15
N PHE A 297 -12.12 -20.82 8.65
CA PHE A 297 -10.93 -20.13 8.15
C PHE A 297 -9.68 -20.79 8.72
N GLN A 298 -8.65 -20.90 7.90
CA GLN A 298 -7.32 -21.36 8.25
C GLN A 298 -6.39 -20.17 8.39
N GLN A 299 -5.39 -20.24 9.26
CA GLN A 299 -4.37 -19.19 9.36
C GLN A 299 -3.39 -19.30 8.20
N VAL A 300 -3.01 -18.16 7.62
CA VAL A 300 -1.88 -18.10 6.70
C VAL A 300 -0.63 -18.41 7.52
N ASN A 301 -0.07 -19.60 7.32
CA ASN A 301 1.17 -20.05 7.97
C ASN A 301 2.41 -19.72 7.15
N ASP A 302 2.26 -18.85 6.14
CA ASP A 302 3.37 -18.28 5.39
C ASP A 302 4.11 -17.30 6.31
N GLN A 303 5.36 -17.63 6.61
CA GLN A 303 6.12 -16.90 7.59
C GLN A 303 6.52 -15.50 7.06
N LEU A 304 6.52 -15.23 5.74
CA LEU A 304 6.85 -13.89 5.19
C LEU A 304 5.77 -12.93 5.62
N VAL A 305 4.55 -13.43 5.63
CA VAL A 305 3.35 -12.74 6.08
C VAL A 305 3.32 -12.66 7.61
N VAL A 306 3.67 -13.73 8.33
CA VAL A 306 3.67 -13.75 9.81
C VAL A 306 4.79 -12.89 10.43
N GLU A 307 5.94 -12.74 9.77
CA GLU A 307 7.08 -11.97 10.28
C GLU A 307 7.16 -10.53 9.77
N LYS A 308 6.79 -10.27 8.50
CA LYS A 308 6.84 -8.90 7.94
C LYS A 308 5.55 -8.11 8.16
N SER A 309 4.44 -8.78 8.46
CA SER A 309 3.18 -8.09 8.73
C SER A 309 2.95 -7.98 10.22
N ASP A 310 2.48 -6.82 10.66
CA ASP A 310 2.06 -6.62 12.04
C ASP A 310 0.79 -7.41 12.39
N TYR A 311 0.21 -8.10 11.40
CA TYR A 311 -1.13 -8.66 11.44
C TYR A 311 -1.18 -10.15 11.12
N SER A 312 -2.18 -10.84 11.67
CA SER A 312 -2.46 -12.24 11.34
C SER A 312 -3.47 -12.33 10.22
N TYR A 313 -3.19 -13.16 9.22
CA TYR A 313 -4.07 -13.39 8.09
C TYR A 313 -4.74 -14.73 8.24
N VAL A 314 -6.03 -14.77 7.93
CA VAL A 314 -6.81 -16.01 7.87
C VAL A 314 -7.46 -16.11 6.51
N PHE A 315 -7.47 -17.29 5.92
CA PHE A 315 -8.03 -17.56 4.60
C PHE A 315 -9.03 -18.71 4.67
N ALA A 316 -9.91 -18.81 3.68
CA ALA A 316 -10.79 -19.96 3.53
C ALA A 316 -10.77 -20.40 2.06
N ILE A 317 -10.61 -21.71 1.83
CA ILE A 317 -10.71 -22.33 0.50
C ILE A 317 -12.06 -23.04 0.35
N PRO A 318 -12.56 -23.22 -0.89
CA PRO A 318 -13.86 -23.82 -1.15
C PRO A 318 -14.11 -25.14 -0.41
N GLU A 319 -13.09 -25.99 -0.35
CA GLU A 319 -13.13 -27.33 0.23
C GLU A 319 -13.48 -27.32 1.74
N VAL A 320 -12.98 -26.33 2.50
CA VAL A 320 -13.25 -26.21 3.95
C VAL A 320 -14.49 -25.38 4.29
N THR A 321 -14.99 -24.57 3.37
CA THR A 321 -16.23 -23.80 3.61
C THR A 321 -17.50 -24.67 3.64
N GLY A 322 -17.42 -25.91 3.17
CA GLY A 322 -18.49 -26.91 3.27
C GLY A 322 -18.62 -27.57 4.64
N GLU A 323 -17.59 -27.50 5.49
CA GLU A 323 -17.55 -28.18 6.79
C GLU A 323 -18.45 -27.50 7.85
N PRO A 324 -18.98 -28.26 8.83
CA PRO A 324 -19.76 -27.69 9.93
C PRO A 324 -18.92 -26.72 10.78
N ILE A 325 -19.59 -25.75 11.39
CA ILE A 325 -18.95 -24.74 12.25
C ILE A 325 -18.36 -25.44 13.48
N LEU A 326 -17.10 -25.16 13.80
CA LEU A 326 -16.45 -25.74 14.97
C LEU A 326 -17.04 -25.16 16.27
N SER A 327 -17.14 -26.02 17.27
CA SER A 327 -17.42 -25.60 18.64
C SER A 327 -16.28 -24.76 19.20
N LEU A 328 -16.57 -24.02 20.28
CA LEU A 328 -15.55 -23.25 20.99
C LEU A 328 -14.43 -24.15 21.52
N GLU A 329 -14.76 -25.33 22.05
CA GLU A 329 -13.80 -26.29 22.58
C GLU A 329 -12.88 -26.89 21.50
N GLU A 330 -13.41 -27.15 20.31
CA GLU A 330 -12.62 -27.60 19.16
C GLU A 330 -11.67 -26.51 18.69
N THR A 331 -12.12 -25.26 18.71
CA THR A 331 -11.32 -24.15 18.22
C THR A 331 -10.21 -23.75 19.18
N LEU A 332 -10.43 -23.90 20.48
CA LEU A 332 -9.39 -23.70 21.49
C LEU A 332 -8.21 -24.68 21.34
N LYS A 333 -8.41 -25.80 20.62
CA LYS A 333 -7.35 -26.79 20.32
C LYS A 333 -6.54 -26.41 19.08
N ILE A 334 -6.96 -25.42 18.29
CA ILE A 334 -6.24 -24.97 17.09
C ILE A 334 -5.12 -24.01 17.53
N PRO A 335 -3.83 -24.36 17.32
CA PRO A 335 -2.72 -23.50 17.68
C PRO A 335 -2.67 -22.28 16.76
N ILE A 336 -2.58 -21.08 17.34
CA ILE A 336 -2.34 -19.83 16.59
C ILE A 336 -0.83 -19.76 16.33
N ALA A 337 -0.42 -19.65 15.05
CA ALA A 337 0.98 -19.47 14.69
C ALA A 337 1.52 -18.23 15.39
N ARG A 338 2.57 -18.41 16.18
CA ARG A 338 3.20 -17.35 16.97
C ARG A 338 4.28 -16.68 16.13
N LYS A 339 4.37 -15.35 16.18
CA LYS A 339 5.51 -14.60 15.64
C LYS A 339 6.80 -15.28 16.09
N THR A 340 7.70 -15.57 15.16
CA THR A 340 9.07 -15.95 15.49
C THR A 340 9.61 -14.80 16.35
N PRO A 341 10.11 -15.07 17.57
CA PRO A 341 10.56 -13.99 18.43
C PRO A 341 11.67 -13.24 17.70
N THR A 342 11.39 -11.99 17.30
CA THR A 342 12.38 -11.11 16.71
C THR A 342 13.52 -11.00 17.71
N ARG A 343 14.73 -11.27 17.22
CA ARG A 343 15.92 -11.20 18.05
C ARG A 343 16.03 -9.77 18.61
N PRO A 344 16.29 -9.61 19.93
CA PRO A 344 16.26 -8.30 20.56
C PRO A 344 17.25 -7.35 19.89
N GLU A 345 16.92 -6.06 19.85
CA GLU A 345 17.82 -5.05 19.29
C GLU A 345 19.20 -5.08 19.97
N PRO A 346 20.29 -4.78 19.21
CA PRO A 346 21.63 -4.67 19.75
C PRO A 346 21.65 -3.67 20.91
N ARG A 347 22.28 -4.05 22.02
CA ARG A 347 22.47 -3.20 23.20
C ARG A 347 23.96 -3.09 23.53
N GLY A 348 24.33 -2.07 24.31
CA GLY A 348 25.71 -1.85 24.75
C GLY A 348 26.69 -1.80 23.57
N LEU A 349 27.78 -2.57 23.67
CA LEU A 349 28.85 -2.61 22.67
C LEU A 349 28.35 -3.11 21.29
N ALA A 350 27.38 -4.03 21.25
CA ALA A 350 26.79 -4.51 20.00
C ALA A 350 26.06 -3.39 19.25
N ARG A 351 25.38 -2.50 19.98
CA ARG A 351 24.75 -1.31 19.41
C ARG A 351 25.78 -0.31 18.89
N GLU A 352 26.84 -0.05 19.67
CA GLU A 352 27.93 0.84 19.26
C GLU A 352 28.60 0.33 17.98
N PHE A 353 28.83 -0.98 17.89
CA PHE A 353 29.43 -1.62 16.72
C PHE A 353 28.49 -1.56 15.50
N TRP A 354 27.20 -1.86 15.70
CA TRP A 354 26.18 -1.73 14.65
C TRP A 354 26.08 -0.29 14.11
N LEU A 355 26.05 0.71 15.00
CA LEU A 355 26.00 2.13 14.61
C LEU A 355 27.27 2.58 13.88
N LEU A 356 28.45 2.10 14.31
CA LEU A 356 29.72 2.40 13.65
C LEU A 356 29.73 1.87 12.21
N VAL A 357 29.34 0.60 12.02
CA VAL A 357 29.25 -0.02 10.70
C VAL A 357 28.22 0.68 9.82
N GLY A 358 27.03 0.99 10.38
CA GLY A 358 26.01 1.78 9.68
C GLY A 358 26.51 3.14 9.20
N LYS A 359 27.22 3.88 10.08
CA LYS A 359 27.84 5.16 9.73
C LYS A 359 28.88 4.99 8.61
N GLN A 360 29.73 3.96 8.70
CA GLN A 360 30.76 3.69 7.70
C GLN A 360 30.16 3.35 6.33
N ILE A 361 29.04 2.62 6.28
CA ILE A 361 28.30 2.37 5.04
C ILE A 361 27.80 3.67 4.42
N CYS A 362 27.19 4.56 5.22
CA CYS A 362 26.72 5.84 4.71
C CYS A 362 27.86 6.68 4.12
N GLU A 363 28.99 6.80 4.84
CA GLU A 363 30.16 7.53 4.35
C GLU A 363 30.73 6.91 3.06
N TRP A 364 30.81 5.57 3.00
CA TRP A 364 31.26 4.84 1.82
C TRP A 364 30.37 5.04 0.61
N ASN A 365 29.05 4.98 0.79
CA ASN A 365 28.09 5.12 -0.30
C ASN A 365 28.16 6.53 -0.89
N VAL A 366 28.32 7.57 -0.06
CA VAL A 366 28.55 8.94 -0.55
C VAL A 366 29.83 9.02 -1.40
N MET A 367 30.95 8.51 -0.91
CA MET A 367 32.20 8.51 -1.68
C MET A 367 32.10 7.69 -2.97
N THR A 368 31.38 6.56 -2.95
CA THR A 368 31.20 5.69 -4.12
C THR A 368 30.37 6.39 -5.20
N GLU A 369 29.32 7.10 -4.82
CA GLU A 369 28.52 7.89 -5.79
C GLU A 369 29.32 9.05 -6.37
N GLU A 370 30.10 9.78 -5.54
CA GLU A 370 31.03 10.81 -6.04
C GLU A 370 32.05 10.23 -7.03
N LEU A 371 32.57 9.03 -6.74
CA LEU A 371 33.56 8.36 -7.58
C LEU A 371 32.95 7.83 -8.88
N LYS A 372 31.71 7.33 -8.85
CA LYS A 372 30.95 6.95 -10.06
C LYS A 372 30.77 8.15 -10.99
N ASP A 373 30.37 9.31 -10.45
CA ASP A 373 30.22 10.54 -11.25
C ASP A 373 31.55 11.02 -11.84
N LEU A 374 32.67 10.85 -11.11
CA LEU A 374 34.01 11.20 -11.63
C LEU A 374 34.56 10.22 -12.65
N ARG A 375 34.12 8.95 -12.64
CA ARG A 375 34.54 7.94 -13.62
C ARG A 375 33.93 8.15 -14.99
N ILE A 376 32.80 8.84 -15.08
CA ILE A 376 32.22 9.26 -16.36
C ILE A 376 33.11 10.39 -16.90
N PRO A 377 33.78 10.19 -18.05
CA PRO A 377 34.63 11.22 -18.64
C PRO A 377 33.88 12.53 -18.79
N PRO A 378 34.50 13.69 -18.53
CA PRO A 378 33.83 14.98 -18.63
C PRO A 378 33.16 15.18 -19.98
N LEU A 379 33.79 14.70 -21.06
CA LEU A 379 33.31 14.83 -22.44
C LEU A 379 32.03 14.04 -22.70
N GLU A 380 31.73 13.02 -21.88
CA GLU A 380 30.49 12.23 -21.99
C GLU A 380 29.35 12.85 -21.18
N LYS A 381 29.63 13.84 -20.32
CA LYS A 381 28.59 14.52 -19.56
C LYS A 381 27.81 15.47 -20.49
N PRO A 382 26.46 15.47 -20.47
CA PRO A 382 25.65 16.20 -21.45
C PRO A 382 26.01 17.66 -21.62
N LEU A 383 26.33 18.35 -20.53
CA LEU A 383 26.64 19.78 -20.54
C LEU A 383 27.98 20.08 -21.25
N PHE A 384 29.00 19.23 -21.07
CA PHE A 384 30.29 19.39 -21.75
C PHE A 384 30.24 18.88 -23.18
N ALA A 385 29.51 17.79 -23.44
CA ALA A 385 29.26 17.29 -24.79
C ALA A 385 28.62 18.38 -25.66
N GLN A 386 27.54 19.00 -25.17
CA GLN A 386 26.86 20.10 -25.87
C GLN A 386 27.80 21.28 -26.13
N MET A 387 28.59 21.69 -25.14
CA MET A 387 29.54 22.79 -25.31
C MET A 387 30.60 22.49 -26.38
N ILE A 388 31.08 21.25 -26.45
CA ILE A 388 32.05 20.82 -27.48
C ILE A 388 31.40 20.75 -28.85
N ASP A 389 30.16 20.28 -28.93
CA ASP A 389 29.39 20.26 -30.18
C ASP A 389 29.15 21.67 -30.72
N ASP A 390 28.83 22.64 -29.86
CA ASP A 390 28.71 24.06 -30.22
C ASP A 390 30.03 24.61 -30.78
N PHE A 391 31.15 24.29 -30.12
CA PHE A 391 32.47 24.69 -30.61
C PHE A 391 32.83 24.03 -31.94
N ASN A 392 32.55 22.74 -32.11
CA ASN A 392 32.75 22.02 -33.36
C ASN A 392 31.86 22.59 -34.48
N GLY A 393 30.64 23.01 -34.17
CA GLY A 393 29.76 23.73 -35.08
C GLY A 393 30.38 25.04 -35.58
N ASN A 394 30.99 25.82 -34.68
CA ASN A 394 31.71 27.04 -35.06
C ASN A 394 32.96 26.75 -35.92
N VAL A 395 33.71 25.70 -35.60
CA VAL A 395 34.85 25.26 -36.42
C VAL A 395 34.39 24.87 -37.83
N GLN A 396 33.27 24.14 -37.93
CA GLN A 396 32.70 23.74 -39.21
C GLN A 396 32.22 24.95 -40.02
N GLN A 397 31.57 25.94 -39.39
CA GLN A 397 31.18 27.18 -40.08
C GLN A 397 32.38 27.94 -40.65
N LEU A 398 33.48 28.04 -39.89
CA LEU A 398 34.71 28.66 -40.39
C LEU A 398 35.33 27.88 -41.55
N LYS A 399 35.25 26.55 -41.51
CA LYS A 399 35.70 25.68 -42.60
C LYS A 399 34.86 25.88 -43.87
N ASP A 400 33.54 25.94 -43.74
CA ASP A 400 32.63 26.20 -44.86
C ASP A 400 32.89 27.60 -45.48
N GLN A 401 33.20 28.60 -44.64
CA GLN A 401 33.62 29.93 -45.10
C GLN A 401 34.97 29.90 -45.83
N GLU A 402 35.96 29.16 -45.33
CA GLU A 402 37.26 28.95 -45.97
C GLU A 402 37.11 28.30 -47.36
N ASP A 403 36.24 27.30 -47.47
CA ASP A 403 35.93 26.58 -48.72
C ASP A 403 35.19 27.50 -49.71
N GLY A 404 34.20 28.26 -49.24
CA GLY A 404 33.47 29.24 -50.06
C GLY A 404 34.37 30.35 -50.62
N LEU A 405 35.31 30.86 -49.81
CA LEU A 405 36.34 31.81 -50.27
C LEU A 405 37.28 31.17 -51.30
N SER A 406 37.68 29.91 -51.09
CA SER A 406 38.53 29.17 -52.03
C SER A 406 37.88 29.01 -53.42
N ASN A 407 36.59 28.68 -53.45
CA ASN A 407 35.82 28.60 -54.69
C ASN A 407 35.74 29.98 -55.39
N SER A 408 35.46 31.04 -54.63
CA SER A 408 35.38 32.41 -55.16
C SER A 408 36.70 32.91 -55.74
N ILE A 409 37.83 32.57 -55.11
CA ILE A 409 39.18 32.88 -55.62
C ILE A 409 39.40 32.15 -56.95
N GLN A 410 39.04 30.87 -57.04
CA GLN A 410 39.20 30.08 -58.26
C GLN A 410 38.37 30.65 -59.42
N GLU A 411 37.13 31.05 -59.19
CA GLU A 411 36.27 31.69 -60.20
C GLU A 411 36.82 33.03 -60.69
N ARG A 412 37.27 33.91 -59.77
CA ARG A 412 37.84 35.21 -60.15
C ARG A 412 39.16 35.10 -60.89
N ALA A 413 40.00 34.15 -60.50
CA ALA A 413 41.25 33.87 -61.20
C ALA A 413 41.00 33.42 -62.66
N GLN A 414 39.94 32.65 -62.92
CA GLN A 414 39.53 32.29 -64.29
C GLN A 414 39.05 33.50 -65.11
N MET A 415 38.61 34.58 -64.46
CA MET A 415 38.17 35.82 -65.09
C MET A 415 39.27 36.89 -65.21
N ASP A 416 40.55 36.58 -64.89
CA ASP A 416 41.66 37.54 -64.80
C ASP A 416 41.36 38.75 -63.88
N LYS A 417 40.56 38.53 -62.82
CA LYS A 417 40.27 39.56 -61.81
C LYS A 417 41.25 39.47 -60.64
N ASP A 418 41.53 40.62 -60.01
CA ASP A 418 42.32 40.67 -58.78
C ASP A 418 41.64 39.87 -57.65
N VAL A 419 42.42 38.96 -57.05
CA VAL A 419 42.01 38.04 -55.98
C VAL A 419 42.64 38.37 -54.61
N SER A 420 43.55 39.35 -54.55
CA SER A 420 44.36 39.66 -53.35
C SER A 420 43.53 39.81 -52.07
N THR A 421 42.43 40.55 -52.14
CA THR A 421 41.51 40.79 -51.01
C THR A 421 40.78 39.54 -50.51
N LEU A 422 40.49 38.58 -51.40
CA LEU A 422 39.86 37.31 -51.03
C LEU A 422 40.88 36.36 -50.39
N GLU A 423 42.12 36.36 -50.87
CA GLU A 423 43.21 35.58 -50.26
C GLU A 423 43.50 36.03 -48.83
N GLU A 424 43.55 37.35 -48.59
CA GLU A 424 43.70 37.92 -47.25
C GLU A 424 42.53 37.49 -46.33
N SER A 425 41.29 37.60 -46.82
CA SER A 425 40.11 37.16 -46.08
C SER A 425 40.16 35.65 -45.75
N ARG A 426 40.60 34.82 -46.70
CA ARG A 426 40.75 33.37 -46.47
C ARG A 426 41.79 33.08 -45.40
N GLU A 427 42.92 33.77 -45.40
CA GLU A 427 43.95 33.56 -44.39
C GLU A 427 43.48 33.98 -42.98
N ILE A 428 42.68 35.04 -42.87
CA ILE A 428 42.04 35.44 -41.59
C ILE A 428 41.10 34.35 -41.08
N VAL A 429 40.23 33.81 -41.93
CA VAL A 429 39.31 32.71 -41.55
C VAL A 429 40.10 31.46 -41.17
N ARG A 430 41.13 31.10 -41.94
CA ARG A 430 41.98 29.94 -41.69
C ARG A 430 42.77 30.05 -40.39
N THR A 431 43.24 31.24 -40.05
CA THR A 431 43.92 31.51 -38.77
C THR A 431 42.94 31.41 -37.62
N SER A 432 41.76 32.03 -37.76
CA SER A 432 40.70 31.97 -36.75
C SER A 432 40.23 30.54 -36.47
N ARG A 433 40.11 29.70 -37.51
CA ARG A 433 39.78 28.28 -37.38
C ARG A 433 40.84 27.51 -36.60
N ARG A 434 42.12 27.69 -36.96
CA ARG A 434 43.26 27.05 -36.26
C ARG A 434 43.31 27.45 -34.79
N ASP A 435 43.16 28.74 -34.50
CA ASP A 435 43.14 29.25 -33.12
C ASP A 435 41.98 28.66 -32.31
N LEU A 436 40.81 28.48 -32.92
CA LEU A 436 39.66 27.86 -32.27
C LEU A 436 39.89 26.37 -32.01
N GLU A 437 40.41 25.63 -32.98
CA GLU A 437 40.78 24.22 -32.83
C GLU A 437 41.83 24.02 -31.72
N GLU A 438 42.85 24.87 -31.65
CA GLU A 438 43.87 24.84 -30.60
C GLU A 438 43.27 25.11 -29.22
N LYS A 439 42.34 26.07 -29.11
CA LYS A 439 41.61 26.36 -27.87
C LYS A 439 40.76 25.17 -27.42
N ILE A 440 40.04 24.52 -28.33
CA ILE A 440 39.23 23.32 -28.03
C ILE A 440 40.14 22.20 -27.53
N ASN A 441 41.24 21.93 -28.22
CA ASN A 441 42.20 20.89 -27.82
C ASN A 441 42.82 21.19 -26.44
N THR A 442 43.20 22.45 -26.19
CA THR A 442 43.73 22.90 -24.89
C THR A 442 42.69 22.76 -23.78
N LEU A 443 41.43 23.10 -24.06
CA LEU A 443 40.32 22.94 -23.11
C LEU A 443 40.07 21.46 -22.79
N CYS A 444 39.97 20.61 -23.80
CA CYS A 444 39.77 19.16 -23.64
C CYS A 444 40.89 18.52 -22.82
N THR A 445 42.15 18.83 -23.14
CA THR A 445 43.31 18.31 -22.39
C THR A 445 43.35 18.81 -20.94
N THR A 446 43.03 20.09 -20.71
CA THR A 446 42.95 20.66 -19.36
C THR A 446 41.84 20.01 -18.53
N LEU A 447 40.65 19.82 -19.13
CA LEU A 447 39.53 19.15 -18.48
C LEU A 447 39.85 17.69 -18.16
N GLN A 448 40.40 16.94 -19.12
CA GLN A 448 40.81 15.56 -18.91
C GLN A 448 41.86 15.43 -17.80
N SER A 449 42.87 16.30 -17.79
CA SER A 449 43.90 16.33 -16.74
C SER A 449 43.31 16.65 -15.36
N GLY A 450 42.45 17.66 -15.28
CA GLY A 450 41.80 18.05 -14.01
C GLY A 450 40.86 16.97 -13.47
N PHE A 451 40.13 16.28 -14.36
CA PHE A 451 39.29 15.14 -13.97
C PHE A 451 40.12 13.94 -13.50
N ALA A 452 41.20 13.60 -14.21
CA ALA A 452 42.10 12.53 -13.77
C ALA A 452 42.72 12.83 -12.41
N GLU A 453 43.14 14.07 -12.15
CA GLU A 453 43.64 14.50 -10.84
C GLU A 453 42.56 14.40 -9.75
N ALA A 454 41.34 14.84 -10.03
CA ALA A 454 40.22 14.75 -9.10
C ALA A 454 39.84 13.29 -8.78
N LEU A 455 39.83 12.41 -9.78
CA LEU A 455 39.60 10.98 -9.63
C LEU A 455 40.69 10.34 -8.75
N ASN A 456 41.97 10.57 -9.06
CA ASN A 456 43.10 10.06 -8.28
C ASN A 456 43.06 10.54 -6.82
N ARG A 457 42.70 11.82 -6.60
CA ARG A 457 42.52 12.37 -5.25
C ARG A 457 41.40 11.66 -4.50
N LYS A 458 40.26 11.42 -5.14
CA LYS A 458 39.12 10.72 -4.52
C LYS A 458 39.43 9.24 -4.23
N GLU A 459 40.17 8.56 -5.11
CA GLU A 459 40.67 7.21 -4.85
C GLU A 459 41.63 7.18 -3.64
N ALA A 460 42.49 8.19 -3.49
CA ALA A 460 43.36 8.32 -2.32
C ALA A 460 42.59 8.63 -1.02
N GLU A 461 41.54 9.46 -1.10
CA GLU A 461 40.61 9.71 0.02
C GLU A 461 39.92 8.42 0.46
N MET A 462 39.40 7.64 -0.49
CA MET A 462 38.73 6.36 -0.24
C MET A 462 39.65 5.34 0.43
N LYS A 463 40.93 5.27 0.01
CA LYS A 463 41.95 4.45 0.65
C LYS A 463 42.25 4.90 2.09
N THR A 464 42.41 6.22 2.29
CA THR A 464 42.65 6.78 3.63
C THR A 464 41.45 6.52 4.57
N TRP A 465 40.24 6.58 4.02
CA TRP A 465 39.02 6.22 4.74
C TRP A 465 39.01 4.75 5.14
N GLN A 466 39.40 3.83 4.25
CA GLN A 466 39.47 2.40 4.57
C GLN A 466 40.43 2.12 5.73
N ASP A 467 41.60 2.76 5.75
CA ASP A 467 42.58 2.62 6.84
C ASP A 467 42.01 3.15 8.17
N LYS A 468 41.29 4.29 8.13
CA LYS A 468 40.60 4.84 9.30
C LYS A 468 39.48 3.93 9.78
N ALA A 469 38.63 3.45 8.87
CA ALA A 469 37.52 2.56 9.18
C ALA A 469 38.02 1.27 9.86
N ARG A 470 39.07 0.67 9.31
CA ARG A 470 39.76 -0.50 9.90
C ARG A 470 40.23 -0.23 11.33
N LYS A 471 40.83 0.94 11.59
CA LYS A 471 41.29 1.33 12.93
C LYS A 471 40.14 1.53 13.91
N ASP A 472 39.06 2.18 13.48
CA ASP A 472 37.89 2.43 14.30
C ASP A 472 37.19 1.10 14.68
N LEU A 473 37.02 0.19 13.71
CA LEU A 473 36.48 -1.16 13.95
C LEU A 473 37.34 -1.92 14.96
N LYS A 474 38.67 -1.95 14.74
CA LYS A 474 39.61 -2.60 15.67
C LYS A 474 39.48 -2.07 17.09
N THR A 475 39.31 -0.76 17.26
CA THR A 475 39.17 -0.12 18.57
C THR A 475 37.90 -0.57 19.31
N VAL A 476 36.79 -0.81 18.59
CA VAL A 476 35.56 -1.34 19.21
C VAL A 476 35.71 -2.82 19.52
N LEU A 477 36.32 -3.59 18.61
CA LEU A 477 36.54 -5.03 18.78
C LEU A 477 37.48 -5.34 19.96
N GLU A 478 38.49 -4.51 20.22
CA GLU A 478 39.40 -4.65 21.37
C GLU A 478 38.70 -4.47 22.72
N LYS A 479 37.50 -3.87 22.75
CA LYS A 479 36.66 -3.75 23.96
C LYS A 479 35.79 -4.99 24.20
N ALA A 480 35.65 -5.87 23.20
CA ALA A 480 34.76 -7.02 23.29
C ALA A 480 35.43 -8.16 24.05
N GLU A 481 34.75 -8.71 25.05
CA GLU A 481 35.21 -9.95 25.73
C GLU A 481 35.15 -11.16 24.78
N ASN A 482 34.15 -11.18 23.89
CA ASN A 482 33.96 -12.20 22.87
C ASN A 482 33.60 -11.54 21.53
N THR A 483 34.57 -11.51 20.61
CA THR A 483 34.40 -10.90 19.28
C THR A 483 33.31 -11.59 18.46
N LEU A 484 33.23 -12.92 18.50
CA LEU A 484 32.23 -13.68 17.74
C LEU A 484 30.81 -13.39 18.23
N GLN A 485 30.63 -13.33 19.54
CA GLN A 485 29.35 -12.93 20.13
C GLN A 485 28.97 -11.50 19.76
N LEU A 486 29.93 -10.57 19.73
CA LEU A 486 29.69 -9.19 19.29
C LEU A 486 29.22 -9.13 17.82
N PHE A 487 29.84 -9.90 16.92
CA PHE A 487 29.40 -10.02 15.54
C PHE A 487 27.99 -10.60 15.43
N TYR A 488 27.69 -11.64 16.22
CA TYR A 488 26.37 -12.23 16.28
C TYR A 488 25.33 -11.21 16.76
N GLU A 489 25.54 -10.54 17.89
CA GLU A 489 24.57 -9.63 18.52
C GLU A 489 24.36 -8.30 17.79
N SER A 490 25.34 -7.87 16.98
CA SER A 490 25.26 -6.59 16.27
C SER A 490 24.67 -6.71 14.88
N ASP A 491 24.66 -7.88 14.25
CA ASP A 491 24.36 -8.08 12.83
C ASP A 491 25.27 -7.27 11.88
N ALA A 492 26.45 -6.85 12.33
CA ALA A 492 27.36 -5.97 11.58
C ALA A 492 27.69 -6.49 10.16
N ILE A 493 27.86 -7.81 10.01
CA ILE A 493 28.16 -8.46 8.72
C ILE A 493 26.96 -8.32 7.77
N HIS A 494 25.74 -8.57 8.26
CA HIS A 494 24.51 -8.41 7.48
C HIS A 494 24.29 -6.96 7.06
N VAL A 495 24.58 -6.01 7.95
CA VAL A 495 24.41 -4.58 7.68
C VAL A 495 25.41 -4.11 6.63
N ALA A 496 26.67 -4.57 6.68
CA ALA A 496 27.65 -4.29 5.63
C ALA A 496 27.25 -4.89 4.28
N ALA A 497 26.72 -6.12 4.27
CA ALA A 497 26.17 -6.75 3.08
C ALA A 497 24.98 -5.95 2.52
N ALA A 498 23.96 -5.67 3.33
CA ALA A 498 22.76 -4.91 2.93
C ALA A 498 23.10 -3.49 2.45
N GLY A 499 24.11 -2.88 3.06
CA GLY A 499 24.65 -1.57 2.70
C GLY A 499 25.42 -1.52 1.38
N LYS A 500 25.57 -2.65 0.68
CA LYS A 500 26.34 -2.82 -0.58
C LYS A 500 27.82 -2.48 -0.43
N ASN A 501 28.35 -2.44 0.79
CA ASN A 501 29.76 -2.18 1.04
C ASN A 501 30.54 -3.49 1.17
N LEU A 502 30.80 -4.11 0.02
CA LEU A 502 31.45 -5.42 -0.09
C LEU A 502 32.88 -5.42 0.49
N ASP A 503 33.58 -4.28 0.41
CA ASP A 503 34.95 -4.17 0.95
C ASP A 503 34.93 -4.10 2.49
N LEU A 504 33.96 -3.38 3.06
CA LEU A 504 33.73 -3.36 4.51
C LEU A 504 33.28 -4.72 5.02
N LEU A 505 32.41 -5.43 4.29
CA LEU A 505 32.00 -6.79 4.63
C LEU A 505 33.21 -7.73 4.75
N LEU A 506 34.08 -7.75 3.74
CA LEU A 506 35.30 -8.56 3.77
C LEU A 506 36.24 -8.12 4.88
N MET A 507 36.39 -6.81 5.10
CA MET A 507 37.18 -6.26 6.20
C MET A 507 36.66 -6.71 7.58
N LEU A 508 35.34 -6.76 7.79
CA LEU A 508 34.75 -7.26 9.03
C LEU A 508 35.08 -8.74 9.24
N LEU A 509 35.01 -9.55 8.18
CA LEU A 509 35.32 -10.99 8.24
C LEU A 509 36.81 -11.29 8.48
N GLU A 510 37.72 -10.38 8.09
CA GLU A 510 39.14 -10.48 8.45
C GLU A 510 39.38 -10.39 9.97
N PHE A 511 38.52 -9.69 10.70
CA PHE A 511 38.60 -9.60 12.16
C PHE A 511 38.00 -10.82 12.88
N VAL A 512 37.26 -11.67 12.17
CA VAL A 512 36.76 -12.93 12.73
C VAL A 512 37.87 -13.98 12.66
N PRO A 513 38.21 -14.66 13.78
CA PRO A 513 39.18 -15.76 13.77
C PRO A 513 38.81 -16.84 12.74
N ASP A 514 39.82 -17.43 12.09
CA ASP A 514 39.61 -18.44 11.03
C ASP A 514 38.72 -19.62 11.49
N SER A 515 38.84 -20.03 12.76
CA SER A 515 38.03 -21.10 13.36
C SER A 515 36.54 -20.76 13.46
N ASP A 516 36.23 -19.47 13.57
CA ASP A 516 34.91 -18.96 13.90
C ASP A 516 34.20 -18.38 12.66
N ARG A 517 34.94 -18.17 11.56
CA ARG A 517 34.41 -17.64 10.30
C ARG A 517 33.18 -18.41 9.80
N PRO A 518 33.18 -19.76 9.72
CA PRO A 518 31.99 -20.51 9.29
C PRO A 518 30.77 -20.20 10.16
N MET A 519 30.96 -19.97 11.46
CA MET A 519 29.86 -19.63 12.36
C MET A 519 29.35 -18.21 12.13
N ALA A 520 30.26 -17.26 11.87
CA ALA A 520 29.91 -15.87 11.60
C ALA A 520 29.22 -15.67 10.24
N VAL A 521 29.67 -16.36 9.19
CA VAL A 521 29.08 -16.25 7.84
C VAL A 521 27.79 -17.05 7.65
N ASN A 522 27.45 -17.92 8.60
CA ASN A 522 26.19 -18.66 8.66
C ASN A 522 25.27 -18.18 9.80
N ALA A 523 25.69 -17.17 10.54
CA ALA A 523 24.86 -16.55 11.56
C ALA A 523 23.60 -15.98 10.92
N LEU A 524 22.45 -16.19 11.54
CA LEU A 524 21.19 -15.57 11.12
C LEU A 524 21.05 -14.19 11.76
N ASP A 525 20.66 -13.19 10.98
CA ASP A 525 20.23 -11.89 11.51
C ASP A 525 18.85 -11.97 12.17
N ARG A 526 18.30 -10.81 12.55
CA ARG A 526 16.97 -10.72 13.20
C ARG A 526 15.81 -11.05 12.26
N LEU A 527 16.05 -11.08 10.95
CA LEU A 527 15.11 -11.49 9.92
C LEU A 527 15.30 -12.96 9.54
N GLY A 528 16.22 -13.68 10.19
CA GLY A 528 16.49 -15.09 9.88
C GLY A 528 17.32 -15.31 8.62
N LEU A 529 17.97 -14.27 8.08
CA LEU A 529 18.79 -14.35 6.87
C LEU A 529 20.26 -14.55 7.22
N THR A 530 20.98 -15.31 6.41
CA THR A 530 22.45 -15.35 6.45
C THR A 530 23.04 -14.15 5.70
N PRO A 531 24.31 -13.77 5.94
CA PRO A 531 25.00 -12.78 5.13
C PRO A 531 25.02 -13.12 3.63
N LEU A 532 25.10 -14.41 3.29
CA LEU A 532 25.07 -14.87 1.90
C LEU A 532 23.71 -14.63 1.24
N MET A 533 22.59 -14.82 1.97
CA MET A 533 21.25 -14.50 1.49
C MET A 533 21.05 -12.99 1.29
N VAL A 534 21.57 -12.17 2.21
CA VAL A 534 21.53 -10.71 2.09
C VAL A 534 22.34 -10.25 0.86
N LEU A 535 23.54 -10.79 0.66
CA LEU A 535 24.35 -10.54 -0.54
C LEU A 535 23.61 -10.96 -1.82
N ALA A 536 22.94 -12.12 -1.81
CA ALA A 536 22.14 -12.61 -2.93
C ALA A 536 21.01 -11.64 -3.28
N THR A 537 20.33 -11.10 -2.28
CA THR A 537 19.22 -10.15 -2.44
C THR A 537 19.67 -8.78 -2.96
N ILE A 538 20.90 -8.34 -2.69
CA ILE A 538 21.37 -7.03 -3.18
C ILE A 538 22.15 -7.11 -4.51
N ALA A 539 22.55 -8.31 -4.95
CA ALA A 539 23.47 -8.48 -6.06
C ALA A 539 23.04 -7.78 -7.36
N PRO A 540 21.77 -7.87 -7.81
CA PRO A 540 21.32 -7.22 -9.04
C PRO A 540 21.54 -5.69 -9.04
N SER A 541 21.42 -5.06 -7.87
CA SER A 541 21.50 -3.60 -7.73
C SER A 541 22.84 -3.08 -7.17
N ALA A 542 23.81 -3.97 -6.94
CA ALA A 542 25.14 -3.64 -6.40
C ALA A 542 26.30 -3.93 -7.37
N GLY A 543 26.01 -4.54 -8.52
CA GLY A 543 26.98 -4.91 -9.55
C GLY A 543 27.35 -6.39 -9.47
N LEU A 544 26.85 -7.18 -10.42
CA LEU A 544 26.91 -8.65 -10.40
C LEU A 544 28.32 -9.20 -10.24
N THR A 545 29.32 -8.69 -10.98
CA THR A 545 30.69 -9.22 -10.95
C THR A 545 31.35 -9.09 -9.58
N LYS A 546 31.26 -7.93 -8.94
CA LYS A 546 31.84 -7.71 -7.61
C LYS A 546 31.08 -8.51 -6.54
N CYS A 547 29.75 -8.58 -6.67
CA CYS A 547 28.91 -9.41 -5.80
C CYS A 547 29.28 -10.89 -5.90
N ARG A 548 29.43 -11.45 -7.11
CA ARG A 548 29.84 -12.84 -7.33
C ARG A 548 31.19 -13.13 -6.67
N GLN A 549 32.19 -12.27 -6.88
CA GLN A 549 33.51 -12.42 -6.26
C GLN A 549 33.43 -12.39 -4.72
N THR A 550 32.56 -11.54 -4.17
CA THR A 550 32.34 -11.45 -2.72
C THR A 550 31.61 -12.68 -2.18
N MET A 551 30.59 -13.17 -2.88
CA MET A 551 29.91 -14.43 -2.54
C MET A 551 30.87 -15.61 -2.58
N GLU A 552 31.71 -15.69 -3.59
CA GLU A 552 32.75 -16.73 -3.73
C GLU A 552 33.71 -16.68 -2.54
N ALA A 553 34.15 -15.48 -2.13
CA ALA A 553 34.97 -15.30 -0.94
C ALA A 553 34.25 -15.75 0.35
N VAL A 554 32.98 -15.39 0.52
CA VAL A 554 32.18 -15.76 1.71
C VAL A 554 31.91 -17.27 1.76
N ILE A 555 31.66 -17.92 0.61
CA ILE A 555 31.53 -19.37 0.49
C ILE A 555 32.86 -20.06 0.83
N ASN A 556 33.99 -19.53 0.34
CA ASN A 556 35.32 -20.04 0.68
C ASN A 556 35.66 -19.87 2.17
N MET A 557 34.99 -18.95 2.88
CA MET A 557 35.08 -18.80 4.34
C MET A 557 34.15 -19.73 5.12
N GLY A 558 33.40 -20.61 4.43
CA GLY A 558 32.55 -21.63 5.03
C GLY A 558 31.07 -21.28 5.05
N ALA A 559 30.60 -20.33 4.22
CA ALA A 559 29.16 -20.07 4.10
C ALA A 559 28.46 -21.26 3.41
N ASP A 560 27.36 -21.69 4.02
CA ASP A 560 26.57 -22.83 3.61
C ASP A 560 25.43 -22.36 2.68
N THR A 561 25.50 -22.79 1.41
CA THR A 561 24.49 -22.48 0.39
C THR A 561 23.18 -23.24 0.61
N SER A 562 23.17 -24.27 1.47
CA SER A 562 21.99 -25.08 1.76
C SER A 562 21.13 -24.56 2.90
N ILE A 563 21.60 -23.54 3.64
CA ILE A 563 20.76 -22.88 4.65
C ILE A 563 19.57 -22.26 3.92
N VAL A 564 18.39 -22.56 4.43
CA VAL A 564 17.14 -21.99 3.94
C VAL A 564 16.63 -20.99 4.97
N HIS A 565 16.12 -19.88 4.46
CA HIS A 565 15.41 -18.93 5.26
C HIS A 565 14.15 -19.64 5.76
N SER A 566 14.04 -19.79 7.08
CA SER A 566 13.00 -20.62 7.72
C SER A 566 11.59 -20.28 7.24
N ILE A 567 11.44 -19.04 6.80
CA ILE A 567 10.22 -18.41 6.41
C ILE A 567 9.61 -18.87 5.10
N ASN A 568 10.32 -18.61 4.02
CA ASN A 568 9.87 -18.82 2.65
C ASN A 568 10.52 -20.06 2.05
N GLY A 569 11.40 -20.74 2.80
CA GLY A 569 12.18 -21.88 2.31
C GLY A 569 13.20 -21.51 1.24
N LEU A 570 13.42 -20.22 0.97
CA LEU A 570 14.40 -19.79 -0.03
C LEU A 570 15.81 -19.95 0.52
N SER A 571 16.69 -20.54 -0.30
CA SER A 571 18.12 -20.50 -0.06
C SER A 571 18.70 -19.17 -0.54
N ALA A 572 20.03 -19.00 -0.43
CA ALA A 572 20.69 -17.87 -1.08
C ALA A 572 20.43 -17.82 -2.60
N LEU A 573 20.27 -18.98 -3.27
CA LEU A 573 19.89 -19.05 -4.68
C LEU A 573 18.49 -18.46 -4.91
N GLY A 574 17.50 -18.85 -4.12
CA GLY A 574 16.15 -18.34 -4.22
C GLY A 574 16.07 -16.83 -4.02
N HIS A 575 16.77 -16.31 -3.01
CA HIS A 575 16.87 -14.87 -2.76
C HIS A 575 17.50 -14.10 -3.94
N PHE A 576 18.51 -14.68 -4.61
CA PHE A 576 19.09 -14.08 -5.81
C PHE A 576 18.09 -14.07 -6.97
N ARG A 577 17.39 -15.18 -7.21
CA ARG A 577 16.38 -15.29 -8.28
C ARG A 577 15.23 -14.32 -8.10
N ASP A 578 14.67 -14.23 -6.90
CA ASP A 578 13.58 -13.30 -6.58
C ASP A 578 14.01 -11.84 -6.82
N SER A 579 15.16 -11.44 -6.27
CA SER A 579 15.68 -10.08 -6.47
C SER A 579 15.99 -9.79 -7.93
N HIS A 580 16.59 -10.73 -8.66
CA HIS A 580 16.90 -10.53 -10.07
C HIS A 580 15.63 -10.38 -10.91
N GLU A 581 14.56 -11.12 -10.61
CA GLU A 581 13.27 -10.96 -11.27
C GLU A 581 12.66 -9.57 -11.02
N GLN A 582 12.72 -9.09 -9.78
CA GLN A 582 12.24 -7.77 -9.42
C GLN A 582 13.01 -6.68 -10.18
N GLU A 583 14.33 -6.82 -10.33
CA GLU A 583 15.15 -5.90 -11.11
C GLU A 583 14.82 -5.95 -12.61
N GLU A 584 14.60 -7.14 -13.19
CA GLU A 584 14.16 -7.26 -14.59
C GLU A 584 12.79 -6.61 -14.82
N ARG A 585 11.82 -6.83 -13.93
CA ARG A 585 10.51 -6.16 -13.99
C ARG A 585 10.65 -4.63 -13.88
N HIS A 586 11.54 -4.16 -13.01
CA HIS A 586 11.86 -2.74 -12.89
C HIS A 586 12.44 -2.19 -14.22
N ARG A 587 13.39 -2.91 -14.85
CA ARG A 587 13.94 -2.53 -16.16
C ARG A 587 12.86 -2.42 -17.23
N ILE A 588 11.96 -3.40 -17.32
CA ILE A 588 10.85 -3.40 -18.28
C ILE A 588 9.93 -2.21 -18.05
N LEU A 589 9.52 -1.97 -16.79
CA LEU A 589 8.60 -0.89 -16.42
C LEU A 589 9.15 0.50 -16.79
N PHE A 590 10.46 0.70 -16.69
CA PHE A 590 11.13 1.96 -16.99
C PHE A 590 11.73 2.03 -18.40
N GLY A 591 11.48 1.03 -19.25
CA GLY A 591 11.99 1.00 -20.63
C GLY A 591 13.53 0.99 -20.69
N LEU A 592 14.19 0.45 -19.68
CA LEU A 592 15.64 0.28 -19.68
C LEU A 592 16.02 -0.76 -20.74
N PRO A 593 17.17 -0.60 -21.42
CA PRO A 593 17.59 -1.54 -22.46
C PRO A 593 17.72 -2.95 -21.89
N GLU A 594 17.58 -3.97 -22.74
CA GLU A 594 17.81 -5.36 -22.34
C GLU A 594 19.20 -5.55 -21.70
N PRO A 595 19.34 -6.49 -20.75
CA PRO A 595 20.63 -6.90 -20.23
C PRO A 595 21.60 -7.31 -21.35
N SER A 596 22.86 -6.87 -21.25
CA SER A 596 23.90 -7.33 -22.16
C SER A 596 24.15 -8.84 -22.01
N VAL A 597 24.74 -9.47 -23.03
CA VAL A 597 25.06 -10.91 -23.00
C VAL A 597 25.96 -11.23 -21.80
N GLU A 598 26.93 -10.37 -21.50
CA GLU A 598 27.83 -10.51 -20.35
C GLU A 598 27.07 -10.46 -19.01
N LEU A 599 26.05 -9.60 -18.91
CA LEU A 599 25.21 -9.52 -17.71
C LEU A 599 24.41 -10.82 -17.55
N LYS A 600 23.80 -11.34 -18.63
CA LYS A 600 23.06 -12.61 -18.63
C LYS A 600 23.97 -13.79 -18.25
N GLU A 601 25.21 -13.82 -18.76
CA GLU A 601 26.20 -14.82 -18.35
C GLU A 601 26.59 -14.73 -16.88
N GLU A 602 26.75 -13.51 -16.34
CA GLU A 602 27.12 -13.33 -14.94
C GLU A 602 26.01 -13.78 -13.98
N VAL A 603 24.74 -13.59 -14.36
CA VAL A 603 23.58 -14.16 -13.64
C VAL A 603 23.71 -15.69 -13.55
N VAL A 604 23.99 -16.37 -14.68
CA VAL A 604 24.16 -17.83 -14.71
C VAL A 604 25.32 -18.28 -13.81
N ARG A 605 26.42 -17.53 -13.78
CA ARG A 605 27.56 -17.83 -12.90
C ARG A 605 27.21 -17.69 -11.43
N ILE A 606 26.42 -16.67 -11.05
CA ILE A 606 25.96 -16.49 -9.68
C ILE A 606 24.98 -17.61 -9.30
N GLU A 607 24.04 -17.99 -10.16
CA GLU A 607 23.13 -19.11 -9.89
C GLU A 607 23.90 -20.42 -9.67
N ALA A 608 24.91 -20.69 -10.50
CA ALA A 608 25.75 -21.88 -10.34
C ALA A 608 26.54 -21.86 -9.02
N LEU A 609 27.02 -20.69 -8.61
CA LEU A 609 27.76 -20.50 -7.36
C LEU A 609 26.88 -20.68 -6.11
N LEU A 610 25.64 -20.19 -6.15
CA LEU A 610 24.72 -20.22 -5.01
C LEU A 610 23.91 -21.52 -4.90
N ARG A 611 24.01 -22.41 -5.89
CA ARG A 611 23.25 -23.66 -5.91
C ARG A 611 23.60 -24.55 -4.69
N PRO A 612 22.62 -24.97 -3.87
CA PRO A 612 22.87 -25.93 -2.80
C PRO A 612 23.39 -27.27 -3.34
N ALA A 613 24.14 -28.00 -2.52
CA ALA A 613 24.74 -29.29 -2.92
C ALA A 613 23.69 -30.33 -3.34
N ASP A 614 22.54 -30.34 -2.68
CA ASP A 614 21.40 -31.24 -2.97
C ASP A 614 20.49 -30.73 -4.10
N GLY A 615 20.86 -29.62 -4.74
CA GLY A 615 20.06 -28.93 -5.75
C GLY A 615 19.23 -27.76 -5.16
N PRO A 616 18.57 -26.97 -6.03
CA PRO A 616 17.68 -25.89 -5.58
C PRO A 616 16.56 -26.41 -4.67
N THR A 617 16.11 -25.59 -3.72
CA THR A 617 14.97 -25.94 -2.88
C THR A 617 13.67 -25.88 -3.69
N ALA A 618 12.59 -26.48 -3.17
CA ALA A 618 11.27 -26.38 -3.79
C ALA A 618 10.81 -24.91 -3.94
N ALA A 619 11.17 -24.05 -2.99
CA ALA A 619 10.85 -22.62 -3.04
C ALA A 619 11.73 -21.87 -4.08
N ASP A 620 12.99 -22.26 -4.23
CA ASP A 620 13.89 -21.69 -5.24
C ASP A 620 13.42 -22.02 -6.68
N GLU A 621 12.82 -23.20 -6.88
CA GLU A 621 12.24 -23.63 -8.17
C GLU A 621 10.90 -22.94 -8.47
N ALA A 622 10.07 -22.71 -7.46
CA ALA A 622 8.78 -22.01 -7.64
C ALA A 622 8.95 -20.61 -8.28
N ILE A 623 10.05 -19.90 -7.97
CA ILE A 623 10.38 -18.61 -8.60
C ILE A 623 10.68 -18.74 -10.10
N LEU A 624 11.28 -19.86 -10.53
CA LEU A 624 11.54 -20.08 -11.96
C LEU A 624 10.26 -20.40 -12.72
N GLU A 625 9.32 -21.10 -12.10
CA GLU A 625 8.04 -21.47 -12.72
C GLU A 625 7.19 -20.22 -13.00
N THR A 626 7.14 -19.27 -12.06
CA THR A 626 6.39 -18.01 -12.24
C THR A 626 6.89 -17.17 -13.42
N ARG A 627 8.15 -17.34 -13.84
CA ARG A 627 8.70 -16.65 -15.02
C ARG A 627 8.22 -17.25 -16.33
N LYS A 628 8.09 -18.57 -16.41
CA LYS A 628 7.72 -19.26 -17.66
C LYS A 628 6.30 -18.96 -18.10
N ASP A 629 5.39 -18.78 -17.15
CA ASP A 629 3.97 -18.51 -17.42
C ASP A 629 3.73 -17.07 -17.92
N ALA A 630 4.66 -16.15 -17.67
CA ALA A 630 4.57 -14.77 -18.15
C ALA A 630 4.92 -14.64 -19.65
N ASP A 631 5.85 -15.47 -20.13
CA ASP A 631 6.36 -15.39 -21.52
C ASP A 631 5.51 -16.22 -22.51
N SER A 632 4.60 -17.08 -22.05
CA SER A 632 3.89 -18.02 -22.93
C SER A 632 2.62 -17.47 -23.59
N ASN A 633 2.25 -16.19 -23.39
CA ASN A 633 0.96 -15.66 -23.84
C ASN A 633 0.99 -14.80 -25.12
N ASP A 634 2.14 -14.60 -25.76
CA ASP A 634 2.27 -13.62 -26.86
C ASP A 634 2.40 -14.20 -28.28
N ASP A 635 2.36 -15.52 -28.50
CA ASP A 635 2.72 -16.10 -29.81
C ASP A 635 1.66 -16.99 -30.52
N GLU A 636 0.37 -16.92 -30.15
CA GLU A 636 -0.69 -17.66 -30.87
C GLU A 636 -1.89 -16.81 -31.34
N SER A 637 -1.69 -15.54 -31.71
CA SER A 637 -2.71 -14.76 -32.44
C SER A 637 -2.27 -14.39 -33.85
N ASP A 638 -1.99 -15.40 -34.67
CA ASP A 638 -2.02 -15.31 -36.13
C ASP A 638 -3.02 -16.37 -36.65
N TYR A 639 -4.33 -16.08 -36.54
CA TYR A 639 -5.42 -16.73 -37.29
C TYR A 639 -6.64 -15.83 -37.49
#